data_AF-A0A4R4STZ4-F1
#
_entry.id   AF-A0A4R4STZ4-F1
#
_cell.length_a   1.000
_cell.length_b   1.000
_cell.length_c   1.000
_cell.angle_alpha   90.00
_cell.angle_beta   90.00
_cell.angle_gamma   90.00
#
_symmetry.space_group_name_H-M   'P 1'
#
loop_
_entity.id
_entity.type
_entity.pdbx_description
1 polymer ?
#
loop_
_entity_poly.entity_id
_entity_poly.type
_entity_poly.pdbx_seq_one_letter_code
_entity_poly.pdbx_strand_id
1 'polypeptide(L)'
;PRDVPRVVPRVVGTSVPPKNWEERTSGTDAYAGDVDPPGTLTAHVLRSPHPYARIVSVDAERARRMPGVHAVITAADFPVDTPYIHAEGEHSDRHPLARDVVRFVGEEVAAVAAETAEQARAAAAAIEVRYRRPRRRPPLTMDAALKRRSLRLHRRPTGEHNVSVHDKGRWGDPEAGRDAATVAVEGTFHYPRVSHACMEPNTTLAHWHADSGTLELWTSTQAPWFVTTEVAHVLGLEPARVICRDVAVGGGFGSKSKVCEHEALAAALSMAAGRPVRLAYTREEEFAATKPRHAFRVRLRSAADDTGRLRALDARLDVDNGAYNHYGPSIMKVGIKTLGSIYLPDGVGWDARLIDTALPPGGQFRGYGSPQVAFATESQADELAERLGMDPIDFRLRNANEPGTTTLSGARLGSARLAECLTAVREAIGWDDKRRDRRPLRGVGVACGMHGSGSYAHGGSNRSDAAVDLFEDGRARVRFGGADAGTGQRTVLAQIAAEELGLAADDVDVLMADGELTPFDMGAWSSRGTHMGGHAVRKAAAELAETVRGLAAQKLGSDDVRLAGGRAHAPDADIALGDLVALSPDASDGVLSHETSYVDPRMETFGGGNPRPNVSASYTFAAHAVEVEVDEATGRVRVLDYVAAHDIGRAINPAMAEGQVIGGVAQGLGAALGEELLYESGRTVNPAYINYALPRAADLPPVRVIMIEGDEEAGPYDAKSVGEMPIVPPAPAVANAVYDAIGVRIRDLPITPDKVLRALAERDGRPARRYRIAARPSRWWIELLRRAYPFGVHWALHRFGTRLARRAPEGEIEAVRRPADTGEAVALTGAGGTAVGGNTDLAPQRQQGLSAPRTLVRLTTVPALRTITDRDDGALDIGAAVTLDALAAATRGRFDAVADAVESIASAQIRAVATVGGNLVQAKRCWFFRNGFDCYKRGGATCPCYAVQGDHRFYHAAIGGHRCQAVTPSDLGTVFTALDALVLLSGPGGDRTVPIGDFYTGPGETCLRDGELVTAVRIPAAAADRRCVFDKLQLWSGDFAVVSVALSATVTAGRWDGTRVVLGAVAPTPWRARATEAGCDGAPFDAARFRALLDGELARHGHPLAGNDWKLDAALGMAERAAGRMEGDH
;
A
#
# COMPACT_ATOMS: atom_id res chain seq x y z
N PRO A 1 13.80 61.22 -16.86
CA PRO A 1 12.76 60.16 -16.87
C PRO A 1 13.33 58.88 -17.52
N ARG A 2 13.95 58.01 -16.72
CA ARG A 2 14.43 56.71 -17.18
C ARG A 2 13.45 55.65 -16.68
N ASP A 3 12.88 54.91 -17.63
CA ASP A 3 12.13 53.68 -17.41
C ASP A 3 12.98 52.67 -16.65
N VAL A 4 12.60 52.40 -15.40
CA VAL A 4 13.00 51.17 -14.70
C VAL A 4 11.91 50.14 -14.99
N PRO A 5 12.22 48.97 -15.57
CA PRO A 5 11.27 47.86 -15.61
C PRO A 5 11.01 47.39 -14.16
N ARG A 6 9.92 47.89 -13.57
CA ARG A 6 9.40 47.57 -12.23
C ARG A 6 8.65 46.23 -12.21
N VAL A 7 9.31 45.12 -12.52
CA VAL A 7 8.71 43.80 -12.28
C VAL A 7 9.68 42.98 -11.45
N VAL A 8 9.41 42.93 -10.14
CA VAL A 8 10.02 41.96 -9.22
C VAL A 8 9.62 40.57 -9.72
N PRO A 9 10.56 39.63 -9.94
CA PRO A 9 10.18 38.27 -10.27
C PRO A 9 9.41 37.69 -9.08
N ARG A 10 8.10 37.44 -9.24
CA ARG A 10 7.33 36.68 -8.25
C ARG A 10 7.86 35.25 -8.22
N VAL A 11 8.18 34.75 -7.04
CA VAL A 11 8.67 33.39 -6.82
C VAL A 11 7.51 32.47 -6.48
N VAL A 12 6.51 32.95 -5.74
CA VAL A 12 5.28 32.21 -5.43
C VAL A 12 4.40 32.08 -6.68
N GLY A 13 4.02 30.85 -7.00
CA GLY A 13 3.28 30.51 -8.22
C GLY A 13 4.17 30.02 -9.37
N THR A 14 5.48 29.93 -9.15
CA THR A 14 6.43 29.38 -10.13
C THR A 14 6.82 27.95 -9.78
N SER A 15 7.15 27.15 -10.80
CA SER A 15 7.56 25.75 -10.64
C SER A 15 9.08 25.65 -10.51
N VAL A 16 9.61 26.03 -9.34
CA VAL A 16 11.04 25.83 -9.04
C VAL A 16 11.32 24.35 -8.72
N PRO A 17 12.52 23.82 -9.04
CA PRO A 17 12.91 22.47 -8.66
C PRO A 17 12.82 22.24 -7.15
N PRO A 18 12.58 20.99 -6.70
CA PRO A 18 12.61 20.67 -5.29
C PRO A 18 13.97 21.02 -4.66
N LYS A 19 13.97 21.55 -3.44
CA LYS A 19 15.21 21.63 -2.63
C LYS A 19 15.80 20.23 -2.45
N ASN A 20 17.13 20.16 -2.45
CA ASN A 20 17.93 18.94 -2.38
C ASN A 20 17.72 17.95 -3.56
N TRP A 21 17.31 18.44 -4.73
CA TRP A 21 17.04 17.57 -5.88
C TRP A 21 18.29 16.85 -6.40
N GLU A 22 19.43 17.54 -6.44
CA GLU A 22 20.69 16.95 -6.88
C GLU A 22 21.15 15.85 -5.92
N GLU A 23 21.09 16.10 -4.62
CA GLU A 23 21.44 15.13 -3.58
C GLU A 23 20.53 13.90 -3.62
N ARG A 24 19.22 14.11 -3.82
CA ARG A 24 18.25 13.02 -3.92
C ARG A 24 18.48 12.16 -5.16
N THR A 25 18.77 12.78 -6.30
CA THR A 25 18.94 12.06 -7.58
C THR A 25 20.32 11.44 -7.76
N SER A 26 21.34 11.97 -7.07
CA SER A 26 22.70 11.41 -7.02
C SER A 26 22.88 10.37 -5.91
N GLY A 27 21.94 10.29 -4.95
CA GLY A 27 21.97 9.34 -3.84
C GLY A 27 22.84 9.80 -2.65
N THR A 28 23.04 11.10 -2.48
CA THR A 28 23.80 11.69 -1.37
C THR A 28 22.92 12.35 -0.30
N ASP A 29 21.61 12.47 -0.53
CA ASP A 29 20.63 12.89 0.49
C ASP A 29 20.50 11.77 1.54
N ALA A 30 20.92 12.02 2.78
CA ALA A 30 21.04 10.98 3.80
C ALA A 30 19.70 10.69 4.47
N TYR A 31 19.24 9.44 4.36
CA TYR A 31 18.11 8.92 5.12
C TYR A 31 18.59 8.41 6.49
N ALA A 32 17.65 8.13 7.42
CA ALA A 32 18.00 7.62 8.75
C ALA A 32 18.86 6.35 8.73
N GLY A 33 18.70 5.50 7.71
CA GLY A 33 19.48 4.27 7.52
C GLY A 33 20.93 4.50 7.07
N ASP A 34 21.23 5.67 6.49
CA ASP A 34 22.53 6.01 5.91
C ASP A 34 23.46 6.69 6.93
N VAL A 35 22.91 7.18 8.04
CA VAL A 35 23.67 7.79 9.13
C VAL A 35 24.34 6.68 9.96
N ASP A 36 25.68 6.64 9.97
CA ASP A 36 26.47 5.57 10.59
C ASP A 36 27.65 6.10 11.43
N PRO A 37 27.39 6.66 12.63
CA PRO A 37 28.47 7.07 13.52
C PRO A 37 29.29 5.84 13.97
N PRO A 38 30.59 6.01 14.28
CA PRO A 38 31.44 4.92 14.73
C PRO A 38 30.86 4.17 15.94
N GLY A 39 30.90 2.84 15.89
CA GLY A 39 30.44 1.99 16.99
C GLY A 39 28.92 1.79 17.04
N THR A 40 28.18 2.14 15.98
CA THR A 40 26.75 1.84 15.84
C THR A 40 26.46 0.35 15.98
N LEU A 41 25.47 0.03 16.81
CA LEU A 41 24.93 -1.32 17.00
C LEU A 41 23.67 -1.53 16.17
N THR A 42 23.42 -2.77 15.76
CA THR A 42 22.17 -3.17 15.10
C THR A 42 21.18 -3.72 16.12
N ALA A 43 19.93 -3.27 16.04
CA ALA A 43 18.85 -3.73 16.89
C ALA A 43 17.92 -4.76 16.20
N HIS A 44 17.37 -5.66 17.00
CA HIS A 44 16.29 -6.57 16.58
C HIS A 44 15.25 -6.72 17.68
N VAL A 45 13.97 -6.79 17.29
CA VAL A 45 12.85 -6.83 18.24
C VAL A 45 12.19 -8.21 18.22
N LEU A 46 12.15 -8.85 19.39
CA LEU A 46 11.39 -10.07 19.62
C LEU A 46 9.90 -9.74 19.72
N ARG A 47 9.11 -10.35 18.84
CA ARG A 47 7.66 -10.12 18.75
C ARG A 47 6.83 -11.32 19.14
N SER A 48 5.62 -11.03 19.63
CA SER A 48 4.61 -12.00 19.99
C SER A 48 4.21 -12.86 18.79
N PRO A 49 4.25 -14.21 18.90
CA PRO A 49 3.69 -15.10 17.90
C PRO A 49 2.18 -15.37 18.14
N HIS A 50 1.51 -14.62 19.03
CA HIS A 50 0.16 -14.93 19.48
C HIS A 50 -0.79 -13.74 19.31
N PRO A 51 -1.99 -13.95 18.74
CA PRO A 51 -3.00 -12.89 18.65
C PRO A 51 -3.53 -12.50 20.02
N TYR A 52 -3.42 -13.37 21.03
CA TYR A 52 -3.59 -12.98 22.42
C TYR A 52 -2.98 -14.03 23.34
N ALA A 53 -2.21 -13.60 24.34
CA ALA A 53 -1.75 -14.48 25.41
C ALA A 53 -1.32 -13.66 26.64
N ARG A 54 -1.42 -14.27 27.84
CA ARG A 54 -0.79 -13.69 29.02
C ARG A 54 0.70 -14.03 29.02
N ILE A 55 1.56 -13.05 29.22
CA ILE A 55 2.99 -13.21 29.49
C ILE A 55 3.12 -13.73 30.92
N VAL A 56 3.74 -14.89 31.09
CA VAL A 56 4.00 -15.50 32.42
C VAL A 56 5.39 -15.12 32.90
N SER A 57 6.37 -15.13 32.00
CA SER A 57 7.75 -14.71 32.26
C SER A 57 8.47 -14.41 30.94
N VAL A 58 9.47 -13.53 31.01
CA VAL A 58 10.45 -13.25 29.95
C VAL A 58 11.82 -13.47 30.57
N ASP A 59 12.60 -14.42 30.06
CA ASP A 59 13.97 -14.68 30.48
C ASP A 59 14.94 -14.35 29.33
N ALA A 60 15.75 -13.32 29.53
CA ALA A 60 16.73 -12.82 28.58
C ALA A 60 18.19 -13.12 28.98
N GLU A 61 18.42 -13.89 30.05
CA GLU A 61 19.75 -14.11 30.62
C GLU A 61 20.74 -14.73 29.65
N ARG A 62 20.27 -15.71 28.87
CA ARG A 62 21.08 -16.34 27.82
C ARG A 62 21.47 -15.33 26.74
N ALA A 63 20.52 -14.54 26.27
CA ALA A 63 20.75 -13.54 25.23
C ALA A 63 21.77 -12.49 25.66
N ARG A 64 21.68 -12.00 26.91
CA ARG A 64 22.64 -11.03 27.48
C ARG A 64 24.09 -11.52 27.51
N ARG A 65 24.31 -12.83 27.60
CA ARG A 65 25.66 -13.43 27.64
C ARG A 65 26.20 -13.82 26.26
N MET A 66 25.44 -13.62 25.18
CA MET A 66 25.90 -14.00 23.85
C MET A 66 26.98 -13.03 23.34
N PRO A 67 28.02 -13.53 22.64
CA PRO A 67 29.05 -12.67 22.07
C PRO A 67 28.48 -11.60 21.14
N GLY A 68 28.98 -10.37 21.27
CA GLY A 68 28.57 -9.21 20.48
C GLY A 68 27.23 -8.57 20.90
N VAL A 69 26.55 -9.08 21.93
CA VAL A 69 25.34 -8.46 22.48
C VAL A 69 25.72 -7.41 23.52
N HIS A 70 25.18 -6.20 23.38
CA HIS A 70 25.48 -5.07 24.27
C HIS A 70 24.30 -4.64 25.13
N ALA A 71 23.06 -4.82 24.66
CA ALA A 71 21.87 -4.51 25.44
C ALA A 71 20.72 -5.45 25.11
N VAL A 72 19.92 -5.78 26.13
CA VAL A 72 18.63 -6.47 25.98
C VAL A 72 17.62 -5.80 26.90
N ILE A 73 16.57 -5.22 26.31
CA ILE A 73 15.49 -4.54 27.03
C ILE A 73 14.18 -5.35 26.98
N THR A 74 13.38 -5.18 28.02
CA THR A 74 12.08 -5.79 28.27
C THR A 74 11.12 -4.72 28.82
N ALA A 75 9.85 -5.05 29.05
CA ALA A 75 8.92 -4.10 29.68
C ALA A 75 9.38 -3.61 31.07
N ALA A 76 10.31 -4.30 31.75
CA ALA A 76 10.86 -3.85 33.03
C ALA A 76 11.75 -2.60 32.92
N ASP A 77 12.26 -2.31 31.72
CA ASP A 77 13.18 -1.20 31.44
C ASP A 77 12.43 0.11 31.12
N PHE A 78 11.10 0.09 31.19
CA PHE A 78 10.22 1.25 31.02
C PHE A 78 9.39 1.49 32.29
N PRO A 79 9.03 2.75 32.60
CA PRO A 79 8.10 3.07 33.68
C PRO A 79 6.78 2.30 33.55
N VAL A 80 6.21 1.87 34.69
CA VAL A 80 5.08 0.95 34.71
C VAL A 80 3.78 1.59 34.20
N ASP A 81 3.49 2.81 34.65
CA ASP A 81 2.21 3.49 34.43
C ASP A 81 2.28 4.55 33.32
N THR A 82 3.20 4.36 32.37
CA THR A 82 3.49 5.33 31.31
C THR A 82 3.28 4.68 29.94
N PRO A 83 2.03 4.54 29.48
CA PRO A 83 1.75 4.21 28.09
C PRO A 83 2.15 5.39 27.18
N TYR A 84 2.19 5.12 25.88
CA TYR A 84 2.21 6.17 24.86
C TYR A 84 1.03 7.13 25.05
N ILE A 85 1.27 8.43 24.85
CA ILE A 85 0.27 9.50 24.96
C ILE A 85 -0.82 9.28 23.91
N HIS A 86 -0.46 9.05 22.64
CA HIS A 86 -1.38 8.83 21.52
C HIS A 86 -2.60 9.78 21.52
N ALA A 87 -3.83 9.26 21.73
CA ALA A 87 -5.09 10.01 21.75
C ALA A 87 -5.45 10.62 23.12
N GLU A 88 -4.49 10.68 24.04
CA GLU A 88 -4.57 11.25 25.40
C GLU A 88 -5.60 10.57 26.33
N GLY A 89 -5.46 10.87 27.63
CA GLY A 89 -6.41 10.48 28.67
C GLY A 89 -6.70 8.98 28.71
N GLU A 90 -7.98 8.63 28.75
CA GLU A 90 -8.43 7.23 28.85
C GLU A 90 -8.22 6.41 27.55
N HIS A 91 -7.77 7.05 26.47
CA HIS A 91 -7.52 6.39 25.19
C HIS A 91 -6.05 5.96 25.01
N SER A 92 -5.14 6.42 25.87
CA SER A 92 -3.73 6.00 25.95
C SER A 92 -3.60 4.57 26.50
N ASP A 93 -3.45 3.57 25.62
CA ASP A 93 -3.60 2.15 26.00
C ASP A 93 -2.46 1.21 25.58
N ARG A 94 -1.36 1.72 25.04
CA ARG A 94 -0.22 0.93 24.54
C ARG A 94 1.09 1.32 25.21
N HIS A 95 1.91 0.35 25.61
CA HIS A 95 3.28 0.55 26.11
C HIS A 95 4.32 0.26 25.02
N PRO A 96 5.58 0.74 25.15
CA PRO A 96 6.67 0.44 24.22
C PRO A 96 6.94 -1.07 24.04
N LEU A 97 6.83 -1.84 25.11
CA LEU A 97 6.89 -3.31 25.10
C LEU A 97 5.69 -3.88 25.84
N ALA A 98 5.18 -5.01 25.36
CA ALA A 98 4.02 -5.69 25.92
C ALA A 98 4.24 -6.03 27.40
N ARG A 99 3.34 -5.51 28.24
CA ARG A 99 3.28 -5.79 29.69
C ARG A 99 2.08 -6.67 29.99
N ASP A 100 2.30 -7.75 30.75
CA ASP A 100 1.34 -8.76 31.20
C ASP A 100 0.62 -9.59 30.13
N VAL A 101 0.24 -8.99 29.01
CA VAL A 101 -0.47 -9.63 27.91
C VAL A 101 0.03 -9.11 26.57
N VAL A 102 -0.01 -9.99 25.57
CA VAL A 102 0.04 -9.64 24.15
C VAL A 102 -1.37 -9.74 23.58
N ARG A 103 -1.71 -8.89 22.61
CA ARG A 103 -3.03 -8.66 22.03
C ARG A 103 -3.07 -8.72 20.50
N PHE A 104 -1.92 -8.87 19.83
CA PHE A 104 -1.86 -9.22 18.40
C PHE A 104 -0.55 -9.95 18.06
N VAL A 105 -0.51 -10.61 16.90
CA VAL A 105 0.74 -11.22 16.40
C VAL A 105 1.61 -10.12 15.82
N GLY A 106 2.86 -10.01 16.29
CA GLY A 106 3.75 -8.91 15.92
C GLY A 106 3.97 -7.89 17.05
N GLU A 107 3.25 -7.99 18.17
CA GLU A 107 3.45 -7.08 19.29
C GLU A 107 4.83 -7.24 19.93
N GLU A 108 5.49 -6.14 20.23
CA GLU A 108 6.86 -6.07 20.74
C GLU A 108 6.93 -6.61 22.18
N VAL A 109 7.87 -7.51 22.47
CA VAL A 109 7.98 -8.18 23.79
C VAL A 109 9.34 -7.90 24.46
N ALA A 110 10.40 -7.90 23.65
CA ALA A 110 11.76 -7.55 24.06
C ALA A 110 12.53 -7.03 22.85
N ALA A 111 13.64 -6.33 23.06
CA ALA A 111 14.53 -5.90 21.99
C ALA A 111 16.00 -6.09 22.38
N VAL A 112 16.86 -6.29 21.39
CA VAL A 112 18.29 -6.57 21.55
C VAL A 112 19.09 -5.62 20.67
N ALA A 113 20.23 -5.13 21.16
CA ALA A 113 21.26 -4.47 20.37
C ALA A 113 22.56 -5.29 20.37
N ALA A 114 23.12 -5.52 19.19
CA ALA A 114 24.36 -6.29 18.98
C ALA A 114 25.23 -5.67 17.88
N GLU A 115 26.47 -6.13 17.74
CA GLU A 115 27.42 -5.61 16.73
C GLU A 115 26.96 -5.90 15.29
N THR A 116 26.22 -6.98 15.06
CA THR A 116 25.71 -7.38 13.74
C THR A 116 24.23 -7.77 13.77
N ALA A 117 23.56 -7.68 12.62
CA ALA A 117 22.17 -8.11 12.45
C ALA A 117 21.98 -9.61 12.76
N GLU A 118 22.95 -10.45 12.42
CA GLU A 118 22.96 -11.90 12.69
C GLU A 118 23.00 -12.16 14.20
N GLN A 119 23.90 -11.49 14.93
CA GLN A 119 23.99 -11.61 16.39
C GLN A 119 22.71 -11.10 17.06
N ALA A 120 22.16 -9.96 16.63
CA ALA A 120 20.92 -9.42 17.19
C ALA A 120 19.74 -10.38 17.02
N ARG A 121 19.59 -10.98 15.82
CA ARG A 121 18.57 -12.01 15.54
C ARG A 121 18.77 -13.27 16.37
N ALA A 122 20.00 -13.77 16.44
CA ALA A 122 20.33 -14.96 17.22
C ALA A 122 20.07 -14.76 18.72
N ALA A 123 20.42 -13.59 19.26
CA ALA A 123 20.19 -13.24 20.65
C ALA A 123 18.71 -13.05 20.98
N ALA A 124 17.93 -12.38 20.11
CA ALA A 124 16.49 -12.28 20.29
C ALA A 124 15.81 -13.67 20.27
N ALA A 125 16.26 -14.58 19.41
CA ALA A 125 15.78 -15.97 19.38
C ALA A 125 16.16 -16.78 20.63
N ALA A 126 17.18 -16.36 21.38
CA ALA A 126 17.60 -17.00 22.63
C ALA A 126 16.83 -16.53 23.87
N ILE A 127 15.97 -15.51 23.75
CA ILE A 127 15.09 -15.04 24.84
C ILE A 127 13.92 -16.01 25.00
N GLU A 128 13.72 -16.53 26.20
CA GLU A 128 12.62 -17.45 26.51
C GLU A 128 11.40 -16.71 27.04
N VAL A 129 10.32 -16.70 26.26
CA VAL A 129 9.04 -16.13 26.68
C VAL A 129 8.02 -17.23 26.95
N ARG A 130 7.50 -17.29 28.18
CA ARG A 130 6.44 -18.24 28.56
C ARG A 130 5.07 -17.57 28.45
N TYR A 131 4.23 -18.10 27.57
CA TYR A 131 2.87 -17.61 27.38
C TYR A 131 1.81 -18.56 27.95
N ARG A 132 0.77 -17.98 28.57
CA ARG A 132 -0.47 -18.68 28.89
C ARG A 132 -1.56 -18.22 27.92
N ARG A 133 -1.88 -19.07 26.94
CA ARG A 133 -2.95 -18.79 25.96
C ARG A 133 -4.34 -18.90 26.61
N PRO A 134 -5.31 -18.06 26.21
CA PRO A 134 -6.68 -18.17 26.70
C PRO A 134 -7.35 -19.45 26.18
N ARG A 135 -8.39 -19.92 26.89
CA ARG A 135 -9.25 -21.02 26.40
C ARG A 135 -10.12 -20.60 25.21
N ARG A 136 -10.51 -19.33 25.17
CA ARG A 136 -11.33 -18.75 24.08
C ARG A 136 -10.43 -18.27 22.94
N ARG A 137 -10.91 -18.38 21.71
CA ARG A 137 -10.20 -17.84 20.54
C ARG A 137 -10.28 -16.31 20.56
N PRO A 138 -9.18 -15.59 20.30
CA PRO A 138 -9.19 -14.14 20.15
C PRO A 138 -10.04 -13.73 18.92
N PRO A 139 -10.81 -12.63 19.00
CA PRO A 139 -11.59 -12.16 17.87
C PRO A 139 -10.67 -11.50 16.82
N LEU A 140 -10.67 -12.01 15.59
CA LEU A 140 -9.88 -11.45 14.48
C LEU A 140 -10.72 -10.61 13.50
N THR A 141 -12.03 -10.48 13.77
CA THR A 141 -12.96 -9.71 12.94
C THR A 141 -13.92 -8.95 13.85
N MET A 142 -14.47 -7.84 13.36
CA MET A 142 -15.46 -7.04 14.11
C MET A 142 -16.66 -7.89 14.55
N ASP A 143 -17.19 -8.75 13.67
CA ASP A 143 -18.31 -9.63 13.99
C ASP A 143 -17.97 -10.67 15.07
N ALA A 144 -16.73 -11.15 15.11
CA ALA A 144 -16.27 -12.02 16.19
C ALA A 144 -16.08 -11.24 17.50
N ALA A 145 -15.62 -9.99 17.43
CA ALA A 145 -15.36 -9.11 18.58
C ALA A 145 -16.65 -8.75 19.32
N LEU A 146 -17.71 -8.40 18.58
CA LEU A 146 -19.02 -7.97 19.12
C LEU A 146 -19.85 -9.10 19.75
N LYS A 147 -19.46 -10.37 19.59
CA LYS A 147 -20.19 -11.50 20.21
C LYS A 147 -20.08 -11.44 21.73
N ARG A 148 -21.20 -11.61 22.45
CA ARG A 148 -21.27 -11.65 23.93
C ARG A 148 -20.30 -12.64 24.60
N ARG A 149 -19.99 -13.76 23.92
CA ARG A 149 -19.06 -14.79 24.42
C ARG A 149 -17.62 -14.59 23.95
N SER A 150 -17.33 -13.52 23.21
CA SER A 150 -15.98 -13.21 22.74
C SER A 150 -15.00 -13.03 23.89
N LEU A 151 -13.70 -13.24 23.61
CA LEU A 151 -12.63 -12.86 24.53
C LEU A 151 -12.58 -11.33 24.57
N ARG A 152 -12.55 -10.74 25.77
CA ARG A 152 -12.32 -9.30 25.93
C ARG A 152 -10.83 -9.00 25.86
N LEU A 153 -10.41 -8.14 24.94
CA LEU A 153 -9.01 -7.73 24.79
C LEU A 153 -8.61 -6.68 25.84
N HIS A 154 -9.57 -5.81 26.16
CA HIS A 154 -9.45 -4.73 27.13
C HIS A 154 -10.66 -4.65 28.05
N ARG A 155 -10.49 -3.93 29.16
CA ARG A 155 -11.62 -3.40 29.93
C ARG A 155 -11.87 -1.98 29.44
N ARG A 156 -12.89 -1.81 28.60
CA ARG A 156 -13.24 -0.51 28.01
C ARG A 156 -14.32 0.21 28.85
N PRO A 157 -14.29 1.55 28.94
CA PRO A 157 -15.28 2.34 29.68
C PRO A 157 -16.72 2.17 29.19
N THR A 158 -16.92 1.92 27.90
CA THR A 158 -18.23 1.71 27.25
C THR A 158 -19.04 0.55 27.86
N GLY A 159 -18.38 -0.40 28.55
CA GLY A 159 -18.98 -1.64 29.07
C GLY A 159 -19.29 -2.70 28.00
N GLU A 160 -19.44 -2.28 26.74
CA GLU A 160 -19.67 -3.14 25.59
C GLU A 160 -18.49 -4.09 25.32
N HIS A 161 -18.77 -5.20 24.64
CA HIS A 161 -17.77 -6.22 24.35
C HIS A 161 -16.84 -5.74 23.22
N ASN A 162 -15.58 -5.45 23.56
CA ASN A 162 -14.54 -5.04 22.61
C ASN A 162 -14.92 -3.78 21.81
N VAL A 163 -15.64 -2.84 22.41
CA VAL A 163 -15.92 -1.53 21.82
C VAL A 163 -15.17 -0.49 22.64
N SER A 164 -14.17 0.14 22.04
CA SER A 164 -13.36 1.15 22.70
C SER A 164 -14.08 2.49 22.80
N VAL A 165 -14.73 2.90 21.71
CA VAL A 165 -15.52 4.13 21.62
C VAL A 165 -16.85 3.82 20.96
N HIS A 166 -17.93 4.40 21.50
CA HIS A 166 -19.26 4.34 20.92
C HIS A 166 -19.81 5.77 20.87
N ASP A 167 -19.87 6.32 19.66
CA ASP A 167 -20.34 7.68 19.40
C ASP A 167 -21.71 7.61 18.71
N LYS A 168 -22.71 8.24 19.32
CA LYS A 168 -24.09 8.32 18.82
C LYS A 168 -24.53 9.76 18.85
N GLY A 169 -25.07 10.23 17.72
CA GLY A 169 -25.53 11.60 17.65
C GLY A 169 -26.28 11.92 16.37
N ARG A 170 -26.62 13.20 16.27
CA ARG A 170 -27.26 13.78 15.08
C ARG A 170 -26.87 15.24 14.90
N TRP A 171 -26.89 15.69 13.65
CA TRP A 171 -26.84 17.10 13.25
C TRP A 171 -28.09 17.43 12.44
N GLY A 172 -28.60 18.65 12.56
CA GLY A 172 -29.86 19.04 11.92
C GLY A 172 -31.04 18.17 12.38
N ASP A 173 -32.00 17.95 11.48
CA ASP A 173 -33.18 17.12 11.73
C ASP A 173 -33.28 15.97 10.70
N PRO A 174 -32.64 14.82 10.96
CA PRO A 174 -32.68 13.68 10.04
C PRO A 174 -34.08 13.06 9.95
N GLU A 175 -34.96 13.27 10.93
CA GLU A 175 -36.32 12.73 10.89
C GLU A 175 -37.19 13.53 9.93
N ALA A 176 -37.22 14.86 10.09
CA ALA A 176 -37.89 15.74 9.13
C ALA A 176 -37.34 15.57 7.70
N GLY A 177 -36.02 15.41 7.55
CA GLY A 177 -35.40 15.14 6.25
C GLY A 177 -35.86 13.83 5.61
N ARG A 178 -36.08 12.77 6.39
CA ARG A 178 -36.65 11.51 5.87
C ARG A 178 -38.10 11.68 5.43
N ASP A 179 -38.89 12.40 6.20
CA ASP A 179 -40.31 12.62 5.91
C ASP A 179 -40.51 13.50 4.67
N ALA A 180 -39.58 14.43 4.42
CA ALA A 180 -39.56 15.28 3.24
C ALA A 180 -38.99 14.60 1.99
N ALA A 181 -38.37 13.42 2.11
CA ALA A 181 -37.74 12.74 1.00
C ALA A 181 -38.74 11.96 0.14
N THR A 182 -38.53 12.00 -1.18
CA THR A 182 -39.33 11.25 -2.16
C THR A 182 -38.67 9.92 -2.52
N VAL A 183 -37.32 9.87 -2.50
CA VAL A 183 -36.54 8.66 -2.76
C VAL A 183 -35.50 8.42 -1.67
N ALA A 184 -35.19 7.16 -1.39
CA ALA A 184 -34.12 6.78 -0.48
C ALA A 184 -33.40 5.52 -0.93
N VAL A 185 -32.07 5.51 -0.78
CA VAL A 185 -31.19 4.37 -1.09
C VAL A 185 -30.54 3.87 0.19
N GLU A 186 -30.24 2.57 0.26
CA GLU A 186 -29.56 1.97 1.41
C GLU A 186 -28.55 0.91 0.95
N GLY A 187 -27.39 0.89 1.58
CA GLY A 187 -26.32 -0.06 1.28
C GLY A 187 -25.33 -0.21 2.43
N THR A 188 -24.58 -1.32 2.42
CA THR A 188 -23.43 -1.52 3.33
C THR A 188 -22.16 -1.56 2.51
N PHE A 189 -21.24 -0.68 2.83
CA PHE A 189 -19.98 -0.44 2.13
C PHE A 189 -18.81 -0.92 2.99
N HIS A 190 -17.87 -1.63 2.38
CA HIS A 190 -16.68 -2.16 3.05
C HIS A 190 -15.42 -1.55 2.43
N TYR A 191 -14.60 -0.93 3.28
CA TYR A 191 -13.28 -0.42 2.93
C TYR A 191 -12.23 -1.21 3.71
N PRO A 192 -11.23 -1.83 3.06
CA PRO A 192 -10.30 -2.76 3.71
C PRO A 192 -9.20 -2.04 4.49
N ARG A 193 -8.40 -2.82 5.23
CA ARG A 193 -7.12 -2.34 5.78
C ARG A 193 -6.12 -2.22 4.63
N VAL A 194 -5.38 -1.12 4.57
CA VAL A 194 -4.40 -0.79 3.52
C VAL A 194 -3.11 -0.34 4.18
N SER A 195 -1.96 -0.79 3.68
CA SER A 195 -0.63 -0.37 4.13
C SER A 195 -0.20 0.89 3.39
N HIS A 196 0.54 1.77 4.08
CA HIS A 196 1.13 2.98 3.47
C HIS A 196 2.15 2.66 2.39
N ALA A 197 2.77 1.49 2.50
CA ALA A 197 3.74 0.98 1.53
C ALA A 197 4.90 1.97 1.24
N CYS A 198 5.29 2.80 2.22
CA CYS A 198 6.42 3.75 2.10
C CYS A 198 7.68 3.04 1.60
N MET A 199 8.39 3.62 0.62
CA MET A 199 9.55 2.96 0.01
C MET A 199 10.71 2.81 0.99
N GLU A 200 10.91 3.79 1.87
CA GLU A 200 11.78 3.68 3.04
C GLU A 200 10.99 3.06 4.21
N PRO A 201 11.37 1.87 4.71
CA PRO A 201 10.82 1.31 5.95
C PRO A 201 11.12 2.20 7.16
N ASN A 202 10.34 2.08 8.22
CA ASN A 202 10.60 2.80 9.46
C ASN A 202 11.99 2.48 10.02
N THR A 203 12.79 3.52 10.23
CA THR A 203 14.18 3.42 10.69
C THR A 203 14.51 4.52 11.67
N THR A 204 15.16 4.15 12.78
CA THR A 204 15.70 5.10 13.76
C THR A 204 17.12 4.71 14.14
N LEU A 205 18.02 5.69 14.12
CA LEU A 205 19.28 5.67 14.85
C LEU A 205 19.11 6.55 16.09
N ALA A 206 19.40 5.99 17.26
CA ALA A 206 19.40 6.72 18.53
C ALA A 206 20.81 6.75 19.12
N HIS A 207 21.19 7.88 19.73
CA HIS A 207 22.47 8.03 20.42
C HIS A 207 22.28 8.75 21.76
N TRP A 208 22.49 8.01 22.84
CA TRP A 208 22.51 8.54 24.21
C TRP A 208 23.90 9.05 24.59
N HIS A 209 23.97 10.33 24.93
CA HIS A 209 25.17 10.99 25.45
C HIS A 209 25.08 11.09 26.97
N ALA A 210 25.73 10.17 27.68
CA ALA A 210 25.65 10.10 29.13
C ALA A 210 26.20 11.36 29.84
N ASP A 211 27.22 12.00 29.27
CA ASP A 211 27.89 13.16 29.89
C ASP A 211 27.01 14.42 29.89
N SER A 212 26.29 14.67 28.79
CA SER A 212 25.33 15.77 28.68
C SER A 212 23.95 15.40 29.20
N GLY A 213 23.62 14.11 29.27
CA GLY A 213 22.27 13.60 29.54
C GLY A 213 21.31 13.89 28.38
N THR A 214 21.78 13.88 27.14
CA THR A 214 20.98 14.14 25.94
C THR A 214 20.83 12.90 25.06
N LEU A 215 19.68 12.76 24.42
CA LEU A 215 19.34 11.70 23.48
C LEU A 215 19.14 12.31 22.09
N GLU A 216 19.97 11.92 21.14
CA GLU A 216 19.80 12.31 19.73
C GLU A 216 19.11 11.20 18.94
N LEU A 217 18.19 11.59 18.05
CA LEU A 217 17.43 10.70 17.19
C LEU A 217 17.55 11.16 15.72
N TRP A 218 18.06 10.29 14.86
CA TRP A 218 17.88 10.37 13.41
C TRP A 218 16.80 9.36 13.04
N THR A 219 15.58 9.84 12.81
CA THR A 219 14.42 8.97 12.59
C THR A 219 13.64 9.41 11.37
N SER A 220 13.13 8.45 10.61
CA SER A 220 12.25 8.69 9.48
C SER A 220 10.89 9.19 9.96
N THR A 221 10.74 10.48 10.26
CA THR A 221 9.50 11.06 10.84
C THR A 221 8.95 12.24 10.05
N GLN A 222 7.63 12.38 10.02
CA GLN A 222 6.92 13.57 9.51
C GLN A 222 6.71 14.61 10.61
N ALA A 223 6.82 14.22 11.87
CA ALA A 223 6.42 15.05 12.99
C ALA A 223 7.38 14.89 14.19
N PRO A 224 8.55 15.54 14.12
CA PRO A 224 9.59 15.46 15.14
C PRO A 224 9.07 15.74 16.56
N TRP A 225 8.23 16.76 16.72
CA TRP A 225 7.69 17.14 18.03
C TRP A 225 6.89 16.02 18.71
N PHE A 226 6.04 15.29 17.97
CA PHE A 226 5.32 14.15 18.56
C PHE A 226 6.30 13.05 18.95
N VAL A 227 7.30 12.77 18.13
CA VAL A 227 8.30 11.74 18.43
C VAL A 227 9.10 12.09 19.68
N THR A 228 9.70 13.29 19.74
CA THR A 228 10.58 13.68 20.86
C THR A 228 9.81 13.78 22.16
N THR A 229 8.61 14.38 22.13
CA THR A 229 7.73 14.49 23.31
C THR A 229 7.34 13.12 23.85
N GLU A 230 6.98 12.19 22.96
CA GLU A 230 6.46 10.91 23.38
C GLU A 230 7.57 9.92 23.77
N VAL A 231 8.74 9.97 23.10
CA VAL A 231 9.96 9.27 23.52
C VAL A 231 10.42 9.77 24.89
N ALA A 232 10.46 11.09 25.11
CA ALA A 232 10.80 11.66 26.41
C ALA A 232 9.83 11.17 27.49
N HIS A 233 8.52 11.21 27.21
CA HIS A 233 7.48 10.74 28.11
C HIS A 233 7.68 9.29 28.53
N VAL A 234 7.79 8.35 27.58
CA VAL A 234 7.88 6.91 27.89
C VAL A 234 9.21 6.50 28.49
N LEU A 235 10.27 7.31 28.36
CA LEU A 235 11.57 7.09 28.99
C LEU A 235 11.74 7.85 30.31
N GLY A 236 10.79 8.71 30.69
CA GLY A 236 10.91 9.55 31.88
C GLY A 236 12.00 10.63 31.78
N LEU A 237 12.25 11.14 30.57
CA LEU A 237 13.19 12.23 30.30
C LEU A 237 12.44 13.56 30.20
N GLU A 238 13.16 14.66 30.47
CA GLU A 238 12.67 15.99 30.12
C GLU A 238 12.63 16.17 28.59
N PRO A 239 11.57 16.75 27.99
CA PRO A 239 11.45 16.89 26.54
C PRO A 239 12.66 17.57 25.87
N ALA A 240 13.24 18.59 26.52
CA ALA A 240 14.41 19.30 26.04
C ALA A 240 15.69 18.44 25.94
N ARG A 241 15.69 17.23 26.52
CA ARG A 241 16.82 16.29 26.45
C ARG A 241 16.74 15.38 25.23
N VAL A 242 15.63 15.36 24.49
CA VAL A 242 15.43 14.50 23.33
C VAL A 242 15.42 15.35 22.07
N ILE A 243 16.48 15.20 21.27
CA ILE A 243 16.75 16.02 20.09
C ILE A 243 16.53 15.15 18.85
N CYS A 244 15.62 15.58 17.97
CA CYS A 244 15.54 15.03 16.62
C CYS A 244 16.55 15.77 15.75
N ARG A 245 17.24 15.04 14.86
CA ARG A 245 18.16 15.58 13.87
C ARG A 245 17.56 15.45 12.47
N ASP A 246 17.94 16.39 11.61
CA ASP A 246 17.43 16.44 10.24
C ASP A 246 17.94 15.25 9.40
N VAL A 247 17.02 14.59 8.70
CA VAL A 247 17.29 13.51 7.73
C VAL A 247 16.27 13.55 6.61
N ALA A 248 16.64 12.99 5.45
CA ALA A 248 15.67 12.69 4.41
C ALA A 248 14.66 11.63 4.88
N VAL A 249 13.43 11.73 4.38
CA VAL A 249 12.33 10.81 4.74
C VAL A 249 11.66 10.27 3.48
N GLY A 250 11.74 8.95 3.28
CA GLY A 250 11.31 8.26 2.07
C GLY A 250 9.81 7.94 2.04
N GLY A 251 8.99 8.99 2.18
CA GLY A 251 7.54 8.91 2.28
C GLY A 251 7.04 8.56 3.67
N GLY A 252 5.87 9.09 4.05
CA GLY A 252 5.23 8.82 5.33
C GLY A 252 3.73 8.57 5.23
N PHE A 253 2.99 9.42 4.51
CA PHE A 253 1.54 9.25 4.24
C PHE A 253 0.68 9.04 5.50
N GLY A 254 1.15 9.46 6.67
CA GLY A 254 0.51 9.25 7.98
C GLY A 254 1.23 8.23 8.88
N SER A 255 1.91 7.22 8.32
CA SER A 255 2.60 6.17 9.10
C SER A 255 3.68 6.72 10.03
N LYS A 256 4.32 7.81 9.62
CA LYS A 256 5.44 8.47 10.28
C LYS A 256 5.03 9.80 10.96
N SER A 257 3.72 10.03 11.16
CA SER A 257 3.18 11.28 11.72
C SER A 257 3.03 11.30 13.25
N LYS A 258 3.28 10.16 13.89
CA LYS A 258 3.30 9.96 15.34
C LYS A 258 4.39 8.96 15.68
N VAL A 259 4.70 8.87 16.97
CA VAL A 259 5.66 7.89 17.45
C VAL A 259 5.24 6.47 17.04
N CYS A 260 6.21 5.72 16.58
CA CYS A 260 6.14 4.28 16.41
C CYS A 260 7.13 3.61 17.35
N GLU A 261 6.92 2.32 17.59
CA GLU A 261 7.59 1.60 18.67
C GLU A 261 9.11 1.58 18.48
N HIS A 262 9.59 1.60 17.23
CA HIS A 262 11.01 1.58 16.93
C HIS A 262 11.80 2.77 17.51
N GLU A 263 11.20 3.96 17.66
CA GLU A 263 11.89 5.15 18.16
C GLU A 263 12.23 5.01 19.64
N ALA A 264 11.23 4.64 20.45
CA ALA A 264 11.41 4.42 21.88
C ALA A 264 12.32 3.21 22.17
N LEU A 265 12.23 2.15 21.35
CA LEU A 265 13.06 0.96 21.52
C LEU A 265 14.53 1.22 21.14
N ALA A 266 14.79 1.94 20.05
CA ALA A 266 16.16 2.33 19.69
C ALA A 266 16.79 3.22 20.77
N ALA A 267 16.02 4.20 21.28
CA ALA A 267 16.44 5.08 22.36
C ALA A 267 16.78 4.31 23.64
N ALA A 268 15.87 3.45 24.13
CA ALA A 268 16.11 2.64 25.32
C ALA A 268 17.31 1.70 25.17
N LEU A 269 17.48 1.09 24.00
CA LEU A 269 18.64 0.26 23.70
C LEU A 269 19.95 1.07 23.70
N SER A 270 19.93 2.28 23.14
CA SER A 270 21.10 3.16 23.13
C SER A 270 21.49 3.61 24.54
N MET A 271 20.51 3.97 25.39
CA MET A 271 20.72 4.28 26.80
C MET A 271 21.30 3.09 27.57
N ALA A 272 20.78 1.88 27.33
CA ALA A 272 21.26 0.66 27.99
C ALA A 272 22.67 0.24 27.52
N ALA A 273 22.99 0.46 26.24
CA ALA A 273 24.28 0.08 25.66
C ALA A 273 25.38 1.15 25.84
N GLY A 274 25.01 2.41 26.08
CA GLY A 274 25.93 3.55 26.06
C GLY A 274 26.58 3.79 24.68
N ARG A 275 25.87 3.41 23.60
CA ARG A 275 26.38 3.44 22.21
C ARG A 275 25.25 3.82 21.24
N PRO A 276 25.57 4.34 20.03
CA PRO A 276 24.56 4.51 19.00
C PRO A 276 23.90 3.18 18.63
N VAL A 277 22.57 3.16 18.48
CA VAL A 277 21.80 1.96 18.14
C VAL A 277 20.87 2.27 16.96
N ARG A 278 21.00 1.50 15.88
CA ARG A 278 20.10 1.55 14.73
C ARG A 278 19.06 0.43 14.82
N LEU A 279 17.79 0.79 14.78
CA LEU A 279 16.66 -0.11 14.59
C LEU A 279 15.98 0.22 13.26
N ALA A 280 16.18 -0.66 12.28
CA ALA A 280 15.57 -0.56 10.96
C ALA A 280 14.61 -1.73 10.75
N TYR A 281 13.35 -1.44 10.39
CA TYR A 281 12.39 -2.49 10.07
C TYR A 281 12.71 -3.12 8.72
N THR A 282 12.62 -4.45 8.67
CA THR A 282 12.49 -5.15 7.39
C THR A 282 11.14 -4.82 6.76
N ARG A 283 11.01 -5.02 5.44
CA ARG A 283 9.72 -4.86 4.75
C ARG A 283 8.61 -5.73 5.33
N GLU A 284 8.94 -6.94 5.81
CA GLU A 284 7.97 -7.83 6.46
C GLU A 284 7.47 -7.23 7.79
N GLU A 285 8.39 -6.70 8.61
CA GLU A 285 8.04 -6.01 9.87
C GLU A 285 7.25 -4.73 9.61
N GLU A 286 7.60 -3.96 8.58
CA GLU A 286 6.87 -2.75 8.17
C GLU A 286 5.39 -3.07 7.91
N PHE A 287 5.08 -4.18 7.22
CA PHE A 287 3.69 -4.59 6.97
C PHE A 287 2.99 -5.23 8.18
N ALA A 288 3.74 -5.90 9.05
CA ALA A 288 3.19 -6.72 10.12
C ALA A 288 3.05 -6.01 11.47
N ALA A 289 3.92 -5.03 11.75
CA ALA A 289 4.04 -4.40 13.07
C ALA A 289 3.67 -2.90 13.08
N THR A 290 3.63 -2.23 11.92
CA THR A 290 3.17 -0.84 11.84
C THR A 290 1.64 -0.75 11.85
N LYS A 291 1.13 0.49 11.72
CA LYS A 291 -0.26 0.84 12.00
C LYS A 291 -0.98 1.17 10.69
N PRO A 292 -1.61 0.21 9.99
CA PRO A 292 -2.22 0.44 8.67
C PRO A 292 -3.48 1.30 8.74
N ARG A 293 -4.03 1.68 7.58
CA ARG A 293 -5.37 2.28 7.51
C ARG A 293 -6.41 1.37 8.18
N HIS A 294 -7.33 1.98 8.92
CA HIS A 294 -8.48 1.31 9.52
C HIS A 294 -9.48 0.80 8.45
N ALA A 295 -9.94 -0.44 8.60
CA ALA A 295 -11.09 -0.92 7.85
C ALA A 295 -12.39 -0.35 8.40
N PHE A 296 -13.31 0.02 7.51
CA PHE A 296 -14.62 0.56 7.85
C PHE A 296 -15.70 -0.30 7.20
N ARG A 297 -16.77 -0.56 7.96
CA ARG A 297 -18.05 -1.04 7.45
C ARG A 297 -19.09 0.04 7.70
N VAL A 298 -19.51 0.71 6.62
CA VAL A 298 -20.46 1.82 6.64
C VAL A 298 -21.79 1.35 6.08
N ARG A 299 -22.81 1.22 6.93
CA ARG A 299 -24.20 1.07 6.47
C ARG A 299 -24.81 2.46 6.39
N LEU A 300 -25.15 2.90 5.19
CA LEU A 300 -25.68 4.24 4.94
C LEU A 300 -27.06 4.13 4.30
N ARG A 301 -28.01 4.91 4.81
CA ARG A 301 -29.24 5.26 4.12
C ARG A 301 -29.20 6.75 3.78
N SER A 302 -29.35 7.08 2.50
CA SER A 302 -29.41 8.45 2.01
C SER A 302 -30.76 8.72 1.37
N ALA A 303 -31.29 9.92 1.57
CA ALA A 303 -32.61 10.30 1.10
C ALA A 303 -32.61 11.68 0.44
N ALA A 304 -33.34 11.82 -0.67
CA ALA A 304 -33.47 13.06 -1.43
C ALA A 304 -34.93 13.30 -1.84
N ASP A 305 -35.28 14.54 -2.13
CA ASP A 305 -36.60 14.90 -2.68
C ASP A 305 -36.62 14.84 -4.22
N ASP A 306 -37.80 15.13 -4.79
CA ASP A 306 -38.05 15.19 -6.23
C ASP A 306 -37.26 16.30 -6.95
N THR A 307 -36.82 17.33 -6.24
CA THR A 307 -35.94 18.39 -6.77
C THR A 307 -34.46 17.98 -6.83
N GLY A 308 -34.12 16.82 -6.27
CA GLY A 308 -32.74 16.34 -6.15
C GLY A 308 -31.96 16.96 -4.99
N ARG A 309 -32.63 17.58 -4.02
CA ARG A 309 -31.99 18.08 -2.80
C ARG A 309 -31.82 16.92 -1.81
N LEU A 310 -30.61 16.77 -1.29
CA LEU A 310 -30.28 15.80 -0.26
C LEU A 310 -30.93 16.22 1.05
N ARG A 311 -31.73 15.33 1.65
CA ARG A 311 -32.53 15.63 2.83
C ARG A 311 -31.97 15.00 4.09
N ALA A 312 -31.67 13.70 4.06
CA ALA A 312 -31.21 12.98 5.25
C ALA A 312 -30.14 11.93 4.94
N LEU A 313 -29.22 11.77 5.89
CA LEU A 313 -28.26 10.67 5.96
C LEU A 313 -28.37 9.95 7.30
N ASP A 314 -28.54 8.63 7.28
CA ASP A 314 -28.54 7.77 8.47
C ASP A 314 -27.43 6.72 8.35
N ALA A 315 -26.41 6.85 9.19
CA ALA A 315 -25.20 6.03 9.10
C ALA A 315 -25.00 5.11 10.31
N ARG A 316 -24.54 3.89 10.06
CA ARG A 316 -23.90 3.03 11.07
C ARG A 316 -22.47 2.75 10.65
N LEU A 317 -21.52 3.09 11.50
CA LEU A 317 -20.09 2.95 11.22
C LEU A 317 -19.48 1.95 12.19
N ASP A 318 -19.05 0.80 11.68
CA ASP A 318 -18.20 -0.12 12.42
C ASP A 318 -16.75 0.06 11.93
N VAL A 319 -15.87 0.49 12.84
CA VAL A 319 -14.45 0.72 12.55
C VAL A 319 -13.61 -0.34 13.24
N ASP A 320 -12.79 -1.04 12.48
CA ASP A 320 -11.86 -2.03 13.03
C ASP A 320 -10.63 -1.31 13.63
N ASN A 321 -10.61 -1.19 14.95
CA ASN A 321 -9.56 -0.51 15.73
C ASN A 321 -8.22 -1.27 15.68
N GLY A 322 -8.29 -2.60 15.57
CA GLY A 322 -7.18 -3.47 15.95
C GLY A 322 -7.03 -3.54 17.46
N ALA A 323 -5.83 -3.87 17.93
CA ALA A 323 -5.60 -4.24 19.33
C ALA A 323 -5.49 -3.05 20.30
N TYR A 324 -5.26 -1.83 19.82
CA TYR A 324 -5.02 -0.63 20.62
C TYR A 324 -5.59 0.60 19.92
N ASN A 325 -5.90 1.65 20.68
CA ASN A 325 -6.57 2.84 20.13
C ASN A 325 -5.70 3.63 19.18
N HIS A 326 -4.44 3.87 19.53
CA HIS A 326 -3.62 4.86 18.83
C HIS A 326 -4.44 6.16 18.58
N TYR A 327 -4.74 6.48 17.33
CA TYR A 327 -5.60 7.59 16.92
C TYR A 327 -6.94 7.16 16.29
N GLY A 328 -7.32 5.89 16.44
CA GLY A 328 -8.62 5.34 16.02
C GLY A 328 -9.84 6.18 16.45
N PRO A 329 -9.93 6.69 17.69
CA PRO A 329 -11.02 7.58 18.10
C PRO A 329 -11.16 8.83 17.23
N SER A 330 -10.03 9.49 16.93
CA SER A 330 -9.97 10.69 16.08
C SER A 330 -10.33 10.37 14.63
N ILE A 331 -9.82 9.25 14.09
CA ILE A 331 -10.09 8.81 12.71
C ILE A 331 -11.58 8.47 12.51
N MET A 332 -12.20 7.78 13.47
CA MET A 332 -13.64 7.53 13.46
C MET A 332 -14.43 8.84 13.42
N LYS A 333 -14.03 9.84 14.22
CA LYS A 333 -14.70 11.13 14.32
C LYS A 333 -14.59 11.96 13.04
N VAL A 334 -13.45 11.92 12.35
CA VAL A 334 -13.30 12.55 11.02
C VAL A 334 -14.18 11.86 9.99
N GLY A 335 -14.26 10.52 10.00
CA GLY A 335 -15.22 9.78 9.16
C GLY A 335 -16.67 10.21 9.39
N ILE A 336 -17.09 10.41 10.65
CA ILE A 336 -18.43 10.94 10.97
C ILE A 336 -18.62 12.34 10.39
N LYS A 337 -17.63 13.24 10.51
CA LYS A 337 -17.68 14.59 9.91
C LYS A 337 -17.88 14.56 8.41
N THR A 338 -17.29 13.60 7.69
CA THR A 338 -17.44 13.47 6.23
C THR A 338 -18.92 13.41 5.79
N LEU A 339 -19.81 12.80 6.60
CA LEU A 339 -21.25 12.69 6.31
C LEU A 339 -21.91 14.06 6.09
N GLY A 340 -21.50 15.08 6.84
CA GLY A 340 -22.11 16.42 6.82
C GLY A 340 -21.17 17.51 6.29
N SER A 341 -20.18 17.14 5.49
CA SER A 341 -19.10 18.05 5.03
C SER A 341 -19.21 18.38 3.54
N ILE A 342 -19.33 17.36 2.68
CA ILE A 342 -19.18 17.51 1.23
C ILE A 342 -20.39 18.23 0.60
N TYR A 343 -21.59 17.90 1.08
CA TYR A 343 -22.87 18.39 0.58
C TYR A 343 -23.72 18.99 1.71
N LEU A 344 -24.90 19.51 1.34
CA LEU A 344 -25.87 20.17 2.23
C LEU A 344 -27.12 19.32 2.55
N PRO A 345 -27.00 18.21 3.32
CA PRO A 345 -28.20 17.55 3.85
C PRO A 345 -28.87 18.42 4.92
N ASP A 346 -30.19 18.27 5.10
CA ASP A 346 -30.93 18.95 6.17
C ASP A 346 -30.74 18.24 7.53
N GLY A 347 -30.39 16.96 7.53
CA GLY A 347 -30.10 16.20 8.74
C GLY A 347 -29.19 14.99 8.56
N VAL A 348 -28.37 14.70 9.58
CA VAL A 348 -27.48 13.54 9.64
C VAL A 348 -27.66 12.84 10.98
N GLY A 349 -27.90 11.54 10.98
CA GLY A 349 -27.88 10.68 12.17
C GLY A 349 -26.78 9.63 12.07
N TRP A 350 -26.13 9.30 13.20
CA TRP A 350 -25.10 8.25 13.24
C TRP A 350 -25.11 7.38 14.50
N ASP A 351 -24.64 6.14 14.31
CA ASP A 351 -24.27 5.18 15.35
C ASP A 351 -22.91 4.57 14.97
N ALA A 352 -21.84 5.00 15.65
CA ALA A 352 -20.47 4.66 15.31
C ALA A 352 -19.77 3.91 16.45
N ARG A 353 -19.07 2.83 16.11
CA ARG A 353 -18.36 1.96 17.06
C ARG A 353 -16.93 1.72 16.60
N LEU A 354 -15.98 2.00 17.50
CA LEU A 354 -14.58 1.65 17.36
C LEU A 354 -14.34 0.29 18.03
N ILE A 355 -14.10 -0.76 17.24
CA ILE A 355 -14.17 -2.16 17.68
C ILE A 355 -12.78 -2.76 17.78
N ASP A 356 -12.40 -3.25 18.97
CA ASP A 356 -11.12 -3.91 19.20
C ASP A 356 -11.10 -5.30 18.57
N THR A 357 -10.08 -5.57 17.76
CA THR A 357 -9.77 -6.89 17.20
C THR A 357 -8.34 -7.29 17.56
N ALA A 358 -8.05 -8.59 17.60
CA ALA A 358 -6.73 -9.12 17.92
C ALA A 358 -5.78 -9.08 16.70
N LEU A 359 -5.76 -7.92 16.03
CA LEU A 359 -4.97 -7.56 14.85
C LEU A 359 -4.12 -6.32 15.17
N PRO A 360 -3.08 -6.01 14.38
CA PRO A 360 -2.32 -4.77 14.55
C PRO A 360 -3.24 -3.53 14.62
N PRO A 361 -2.97 -2.58 15.53
CA PRO A 361 -3.78 -1.36 15.66
C PRO A 361 -3.75 -0.56 14.36
N GLY A 362 -4.86 0.11 14.04
CA GLY A 362 -4.90 1.03 12.91
C GLY A 362 -4.17 2.34 13.23
N GLY A 363 -3.72 3.04 12.19
CA GLY A 363 -3.00 4.31 12.29
C GLY A 363 -3.54 5.39 11.35
N GLN A 364 -2.89 6.54 11.38
CA GLN A 364 -3.15 7.65 10.46
C GLN A 364 -2.73 7.23 9.07
N PHE A 365 -3.56 7.55 8.08
CA PHE A 365 -3.25 7.41 6.66
C PHE A 365 -3.85 8.63 5.97
N ARG A 366 -3.16 9.17 4.97
CA ARG A 366 -3.63 10.22 4.03
C ARG A 366 -5.16 10.23 3.85
N GLY A 367 -5.83 11.33 4.18
CA GLY A 367 -7.29 11.48 4.07
C GLY A 367 -8.07 11.05 5.32
N TYR A 368 -7.43 10.36 6.28
CA TYR A 368 -7.84 10.30 7.68
C TYR A 368 -9.31 9.92 7.96
N GLY A 369 -9.76 8.77 7.44
CA GLY A 369 -11.15 8.30 7.64
C GLY A 369 -12.15 8.79 6.59
N SER A 370 -11.86 9.93 5.92
CA SER A 370 -12.72 10.47 4.87
C SER A 370 -12.88 9.54 3.66
N PRO A 371 -11.83 8.90 3.10
CA PRO A 371 -11.99 7.98 1.96
C PRO A 371 -12.99 6.85 2.23
N GLN A 372 -13.00 6.32 3.45
CA GLN A 372 -13.87 5.21 3.83
C GLN A 372 -15.36 5.59 3.82
N VAL A 373 -15.69 6.79 4.29
CA VAL A 373 -17.08 7.29 4.32
C VAL A 373 -17.49 7.87 2.97
N ALA A 374 -16.56 8.55 2.28
CA ALA A 374 -16.77 9.06 0.92
C ALA A 374 -17.14 7.94 -0.06
N PHE A 375 -16.55 6.74 0.08
CA PHE A 375 -16.94 5.58 -0.73
C PHE A 375 -18.45 5.29 -0.64
N ALA A 376 -19.05 5.40 0.56
CA ALA A 376 -20.48 5.19 0.75
C ALA A 376 -21.31 6.36 0.24
N THR A 377 -20.95 7.60 0.63
CA THR A 377 -21.75 8.80 0.29
C THR A 377 -21.74 9.09 -1.20
N GLU A 378 -20.59 9.01 -1.87
CA GLU A 378 -20.46 9.28 -3.30
C GLU A 378 -21.04 8.16 -4.17
N SER A 379 -21.01 6.91 -3.71
CA SER A 379 -21.74 5.83 -4.40
C SER A 379 -23.25 6.05 -4.33
N GLN A 380 -23.77 6.49 -3.17
CA GLN A 380 -25.20 6.75 -3.01
C GLN A 380 -25.67 8.05 -3.66
N ALA A 381 -24.78 9.04 -3.86
CA ALA A 381 -25.09 10.20 -4.68
C ALA A 381 -25.47 9.78 -6.11
N ASP A 382 -24.73 8.85 -6.72
CA ASP A 382 -25.08 8.27 -8.03
C ASP A 382 -26.38 7.46 -7.97
N GLU A 383 -26.57 6.62 -6.94
CA GLU A 383 -27.81 5.83 -6.79
C GLU A 383 -29.07 6.72 -6.61
N LEU A 384 -28.94 7.85 -5.90
CA LEU A 384 -30.01 8.84 -5.77
C LEU A 384 -30.28 9.55 -7.09
N ALA A 385 -29.24 10.02 -7.78
CA ALA A 385 -29.35 10.66 -9.08
C ALA A 385 -30.07 9.75 -10.09
N GLU A 386 -29.68 8.48 -10.17
CA GLU A 386 -30.32 7.49 -11.04
C GLU A 386 -31.81 7.29 -10.72
N ARG A 387 -32.17 7.15 -9.43
CA ARG A 387 -33.58 6.99 -9.03
C ARG A 387 -34.44 8.21 -9.35
N LEU A 388 -33.84 9.38 -9.41
CA LEU A 388 -34.50 10.63 -9.79
C LEU A 388 -34.46 10.89 -11.30
N GLY A 389 -33.80 10.04 -12.09
CA GLY A 389 -33.56 10.29 -13.52
C GLY A 389 -32.70 11.52 -13.78
N MET A 390 -31.81 11.87 -12.84
CA MET A 390 -30.93 13.03 -12.89
C MET A 390 -29.51 12.64 -13.28
N ASP A 391 -28.78 13.52 -13.96
CA ASP A 391 -27.35 13.32 -14.19
C ASP A 391 -26.57 13.36 -12.86
N PRO A 392 -25.62 12.43 -12.63
CA PRO A 392 -24.82 12.41 -11.40
C PRO A 392 -24.03 13.70 -11.10
N ILE A 393 -23.59 14.45 -12.11
CA ILE A 393 -22.91 15.74 -11.90
C ILE A 393 -23.95 16.80 -11.52
N ASP A 394 -25.09 16.84 -12.19
CA ASP A 394 -26.16 17.79 -11.90
C ASP A 394 -26.71 17.60 -10.46
N PHE A 395 -26.84 16.36 -9.99
CA PHE A 395 -27.22 16.08 -8.61
C PHE A 395 -26.23 16.67 -7.60
N ARG A 396 -24.93 16.55 -7.88
CA ARG A 396 -23.88 17.10 -7.00
C ARG A 396 -23.82 18.61 -7.05
N LEU A 397 -24.00 19.22 -8.22
CA LEU A 397 -24.08 20.67 -8.39
C LEU A 397 -25.22 21.27 -7.56
N ARG A 398 -26.40 20.62 -7.54
CA ARG A 398 -27.56 21.04 -6.74
C ARG A 398 -27.31 21.00 -5.23
N ASN A 399 -26.38 20.18 -4.78
CA ASN A 399 -26.09 19.97 -3.35
C ASN A 399 -24.73 20.53 -2.93
N ALA A 400 -24.02 21.22 -3.84
CA ALA A 400 -22.71 21.79 -3.59
C ALA A 400 -22.79 22.91 -2.55
N ASN A 401 -21.74 23.04 -1.74
CA ASN A 401 -21.61 24.16 -0.82
C ASN A 401 -21.31 25.47 -1.57
N GLU A 402 -21.77 26.59 -1.00
CA GLU A 402 -21.47 27.95 -1.47
C GLU A 402 -20.58 28.69 -0.45
N PRO A 403 -19.81 29.72 -0.88
CA PRO A 403 -19.09 30.60 0.05
C PRO A 403 -20.01 31.16 1.16
N GLY A 404 -19.50 31.25 2.39
CA GLY A 404 -20.26 31.67 3.57
C GLY A 404 -21.09 30.56 4.24
N THR A 405 -21.14 29.37 3.65
CA THR A 405 -21.83 28.21 4.23
C THR A 405 -21.15 27.73 5.52
N THR A 406 -21.96 27.39 6.52
CA THR A 406 -21.54 26.54 7.64
C THR A 406 -22.16 25.16 7.47
N THR A 407 -21.32 24.15 7.23
CA THR A 407 -21.78 22.77 7.02
C THR A 407 -22.38 22.19 8.31
N LEU A 408 -23.18 21.12 8.20
CA LEU A 408 -23.72 20.44 9.39
C LEU A 408 -22.64 19.87 10.30
N SER A 409 -21.46 19.55 9.76
CA SER A 409 -20.31 19.09 10.54
C SER A 409 -19.53 20.22 11.24
N GLY A 410 -19.89 21.49 11.01
CA GLY A 410 -19.28 22.67 11.65
C GLY A 410 -18.19 23.38 10.83
N ALA A 411 -17.86 22.91 9.63
CA ALA A 411 -16.92 23.61 8.75
C ALA A 411 -17.50 24.96 8.29
N ARG A 412 -16.78 26.05 8.51
CA ARG A 412 -17.11 27.40 8.02
C ARG A 412 -16.33 27.65 6.74
N LEU A 413 -17.03 27.87 5.63
CA LEU A 413 -16.43 27.94 4.31
C LEU A 413 -16.24 29.40 3.89
N GLY A 414 -15.00 29.89 3.86
CA GLY A 414 -14.66 31.19 3.29
C GLY A 414 -14.85 31.18 1.78
N SER A 415 -14.27 30.17 1.12
CA SER A 415 -14.52 29.85 -0.29
C SER A 415 -15.01 28.41 -0.44
N ALA A 416 -15.77 28.12 -1.50
CA ALA A 416 -16.28 26.79 -1.83
C ALA A 416 -16.42 26.62 -3.35
N ARG A 417 -15.45 25.93 -3.99
CA ARG A 417 -15.39 25.82 -5.45
C ARG A 417 -15.66 24.42 -5.99
N LEU A 418 -16.50 23.65 -5.27
CA LEU A 418 -16.88 22.31 -5.71
C LEU A 418 -17.60 22.33 -7.08
N ALA A 419 -18.44 23.34 -7.32
CA ALA A 419 -19.15 23.50 -8.59
C ALA A 419 -18.19 23.73 -9.77
N GLU A 420 -17.15 24.54 -9.57
CA GLU A 420 -16.10 24.76 -10.56
C GLU A 420 -15.31 23.47 -10.84
N CYS A 421 -14.96 22.72 -9.78
CA CYS A 421 -14.30 21.42 -9.93
C CYS A 421 -15.16 20.43 -10.75
N LEU A 422 -16.46 20.34 -10.44
CA LEU A 422 -17.41 19.48 -11.14
C LEU A 422 -17.56 19.86 -12.62
N THR A 423 -17.61 21.16 -12.90
CA THR A 423 -17.69 21.68 -14.27
C THR A 423 -16.42 21.36 -15.05
N ALA A 424 -15.26 21.58 -14.45
CA ALA A 424 -13.97 21.30 -15.07
C ALA A 424 -13.80 19.82 -15.41
N VAL A 425 -14.16 18.90 -14.51
CA VAL A 425 -14.08 17.47 -14.82
C VAL A 425 -15.12 17.01 -15.84
N ARG A 426 -16.33 17.59 -15.84
CA ARG A 426 -17.39 17.31 -16.83
C ARG A 426 -16.88 17.59 -18.25
N GLU A 427 -16.30 18.76 -18.46
CA GLU A 427 -15.74 19.18 -19.75
C GLU A 427 -14.52 18.33 -20.12
N ALA A 428 -13.52 18.26 -19.24
CA ALA A 428 -12.26 17.64 -19.56
C ALA A 428 -12.37 16.13 -19.83
N ILE A 429 -13.23 15.39 -19.11
CA ILE A 429 -13.43 13.96 -19.36
C ILE A 429 -14.32 13.70 -20.60
N GLY A 430 -14.99 14.72 -21.15
CA GLY A 430 -16.00 14.55 -22.19
C GLY A 430 -17.26 13.82 -21.68
N TRP A 431 -17.72 14.17 -20.48
CA TRP A 431 -18.78 13.46 -19.74
C TRP A 431 -20.07 13.30 -20.56
N ASP A 432 -20.56 14.40 -21.13
CA ASP A 432 -21.84 14.43 -21.84
C ASP A 432 -21.81 13.60 -23.13
N ASP A 433 -20.67 13.59 -23.82
CA ASP A 433 -20.47 12.80 -25.03
C ASP A 433 -20.38 11.30 -24.72
N LYS A 434 -19.61 10.93 -23.70
CA LYS A 434 -19.47 9.53 -23.26
C LYS A 434 -20.78 8.94 -22.72
N ARG A 435 -21.61 9.75 -22.03
CA ARG A 435 -22.93 9.31 -21.56
C ARG A 435 -23.97 9.23 -22.66
N ARG A 436 -23.81 10.00 -23.75
CA ARG A 436 -24.66 9.93 -24.93
C ARG A 436 -24.29 8.75 -25.84
N ASP A 437 -23.00 8.52 -26.07
CA ASP A 437 -22.44 7.38 -26.83
C ASP A 437 -21.99 6.25 -25.89
N ARG A 438 -22.95 5.64 -25.18
CA ARG A 438 -22.65 4.53 -24.25
C ARG A 438 -22.10 3.33 -25.01
N ARG A 439 -20.88 2.93 -24.67
CA ARG A 439 -20.24 1.72 -25.21
C ARG A 439 -20.44 0.56 -24.23
N PRO A 440 -20.70 -0.67 -24.72
CA PRO A 440 -20.82 -1.83 -23.85
C PRO A 440 -19.58 -2.00 -22.97
N LEU A 441 -19.80 -2.29 -21.68
CA LEU A 441 -18.75 -2.56 -20.70
C LEU A 441 -17.76 -1.41 -20.46
N ARG A 442 -18.07 -0.21 -20.96
CA ARG A 442 -17.36 1.02 -20.63
C ARG A 442 -18.29 1.94 -19.88
N GLY A 443 -17.74 2.59 -18.86
CA GLY A 443 -18.51 3.48 -18.00
C GLY A 443 -17.70 4.67 -17.56
N VAL A 444 -18.40 5.75 -17.26
CA VAL A 444 -17.83 6.97 -16.68
C VAL A 444 -18.40 7.21 -15.30
N GLY A 445 -17.54 7.61 -14.37
CA GLY A 445 -17.91 7.85 -12.98
C GLY A 445 -17.30 9.14 -12.47
N VAL A 446 -18.00 9.77 -11.53
CA VAL A 446 -17.57 11.00 -10.85
C VAL A 446 -17.65 10.81 -9.34
N ALA A 447 -16.74 11.43 -8.60
CA ALA A 447 -16.83 11.54 -7.15
C ALA A 447 -16.16 12.81 -6.63
N CYS A 448 -16.59 13.26 -5.45
CA CYS A 448 -16.13 14.48 -4.82
C CYS A 448 -15.49 14.24 -3.44
N GLY A 449 -14.77 15.25 -2.96
CA GLY A 449 -14.21 15.28 -1.62
C GLY A 449 -14.15 16.69 -1.03
N MET A 450 -14.15 16.75 0.30
CA MET A 450 -13.84 17.95 1.09
C MET A 450 -12.81 17.59 2.17
N HIS A 451 -11.78 18.41 2.38
CA HIS A 451 -10.74 18.19 3.39
C HIS A 451 -10.21 19.52 3.93
N GLY A 452 -9.88 19.57 5.22
CA GLY A 452 -9.36 20.79 5.86
C GLY A 452 -7.88 21.05 5.54
N SER A 453 -7.49 22.31 5.49
CA SER A 453 -6.09 22.76 5.43
C SER A 453 -5.51 22.95 6.84
N GLY A 454 -5.10 21.84 7.44
CA GLY A 454 -4.78 21.77 8.87
C GLY A 454 -5.99 21.41 9.73
N SER A 455 -5.74 21.03 10.97
CA SER A 455 -6.81 20.72 11.92
C SER A 455 -6.39 20.99 13.36
N TYR A 456 -7.26 21.66 14.12
CA TYR A 456 -7.16 21.75 15.57
C TYR A 456 -7.65 20.45 16.23
N ALA A 457 -6.94 19.35 15.95
CA ALA A 457 -7.28 18.03 16.51
C ALA A 457 -6.58 17.72 17.84
N HIS A 458 -5.53 18.46 18.19
CA HIS A 458 -4.75 18.32 19.42
C HIS A 458 -4.46 19.71 20.02
N GLY A 459 -4.32 19.81 21.34
CA GLY A 459 -4.09 21.09 22.04
C GLY A 459 -2.92 21.88 21.45
N GLY A 460 -3.14 23.12 21.02
CA GLY A 460 -2.10 23.95 20.37
C GLY A 460 -1.86 23.68 18.88
N SER A 461 -2.61 22.78 18.21
CA SER A 461 -2.43 22.51 16.77
C SER A 461 -2.78 23.69 15.86
N ASN A 462 -3.45 24.71 16.38
CA ASN A 462 -3.69 25.98 15.69
C ASN A 462 -2.49 26.95 15.78
N ARG A 463 -1.31 26.48 16.23
CA ARG A 463 -0.05 27.24 16.28
C ARG A 463 1.02 26.63 15.38
N SER A 464 1.90 27.48 14.86
CA SER A 464 3.18 27.14 14.24
C SER A 464 4.17 28.27 14.45
N ASP A 465 5.43 27.96 14.70
CA ASP A 465 6.49 28.94 14.83
C ASP A 465 7.51 28.79 13.68
N ALA A 466 8.19 29.87 13.35
CA ALA A 466 9.25 29.88 12.35
C ALA A 466 10.24 31.01 12.64
N ALA A 467 11.47 30.83 12.18
CA ALA A 467 12.47 31.89 12.16
C ALA A 467 13.10 32.03 10.79
N VAL A 468 13.56 33.23 10.49
CA VAL A 468 14.27 33.56 9.25
C VAL A 468 15.54 34.32 9.61
N ASP A 469 16.65 33.83 9.08
CA ASP A 469 17.98 34.39 9.23
C ASP A 469 18.41 34.98 7.88
N LEU A 470 18.88 36.22 7.87
CA LEU A 470 19.49 36.87 6.70
C LEU A 470 20.99 37.08 6.97
N PHE A 471 21.84 36.60 6.08
CA PHE A 471 23.29 36.60 6.24
C PHE A 471 23.95 37.80 5.54
N GLU A 472 25.16 38.16 5.98
CA GLU A 472 26.00 39.21 5.35
C GLU A 472 26.35 38.93 3.87
N ASP A 473 26.28 37.68 3.41
CA ASP A 473 26.47 37.33 1.99
C ASP A 473 25.21 37.56 1.14
N GLY A 474 24.09 37.97 1.77
CA GLY A 474 22.81 38.24 1.13
C GLY A 474 21.90 37.02 0.96
N ARG A 475 22.32 35.81 1.39
CA ARG A 475 21.47 34.62 1.42
C ARG A 475 20.59 34.61 2.66
N ALA A 476 19.56 33.78 2.68
CA ALA A 476 18.70 33.58 3.84
C ALA A 476 18.53 32.11 4.22
N ARG A 477 18.15 31.86 5.46
CA ARG A 477 17.78 30.54 5.97
C ARG A 477 16.47 30.60 6.73
N VAL A 478 15.57 29.69 6.40
CA VAL A 478 14.38 29.41 7.20
C VAL A 478 14.72 28.32 8.23
N ARG A 479 14.40 28.53 9.50
CA ARG A 479 14.45 27.52 10.57
C ARG A 479 13.02 27.12 10.94
N PHE A 480 12.69 25.83 10.82
CA PHE A 480 11.31 25.35 10.98
C PHE A 480 11.25 23.93 11.58
N GLY A 481 10.53 23.72 12.69
CA GLY A 481 10.56 22.46 13.45
C GLY A 481 9.88 21.23 12.82
N GLY A 482 9.16 21.40 11.70
CA GLY A 482 8.54 20.28 10.99
C GLY A 482 9.55 19.49 10.16
N ALA A 483 9.08 18.46 9.45
CA ALA A 483 9.91 17.63 8.56
C ALA A 483 9.24 17.45 7.18
N ASP A 484 10.04 17.38 6.11
CA ASP A 484 9.53 17.15 4.76
C ASP A 484 9.66 15.68 4.34
N ALA A 485 8.53 14.97 4.32
CA ALA A 485 8.46 13.56 3.93
C ALA A 485 8.26 13.34 2.42
N GLY A 486 8.82 14.23 1.59
CA GLY A 486 8.69 14.22 0.14
C GLY A 486 7.46 14.98 -0.37
N THR A 487 6.85 15.82 0.47
CA THR A 487 5.72 16.69 0.09
C THR A 487 6.15 17.97 -0.61
N GLY A 488 7.43 18.35 -0.47
CA GLY A 488 7.97 19.59 -1.01
C GLY A 488 7.92 20.77 -0.07
N GLN A 489 7.73 20.52 1.22
CA GLN A 489 7.61 21.54 2.24
C GLN A 489 8.88 22.43 2.29
N ARG A 490 10.08 21.88 2.14
CA ARG A 490 11.31 22.69 2.09
C ARG A 490 11.24 23.74 0.98
N THR A 491 10.87 23.32 -0.22
CA THR A 491 10.76 24.20 -1.39
C THR A 491 9.69 25.26 -1.20
N VAL A 492 8.50 24.86 -0.74
CA VAL A 492 7.37 25.77 -0.52
C VAL A 492 7.71 26.83 0.53
N LEU A 493 8.33 26.46 1.64
CA LEU A 493 8.74 27.41 2.68
C LEU A 493 9.85 28.36 2.19
N ALA A 494 10.81 27.85 1.42
CA ALA A 494 11.85 28.69 0.79
C ALA A 494 11.25 29.72 -0.17
N GLN A 495 10.29 29.33 -1.02
CA GLN A 495 9.61 30.25 -1.94
C GLN A 495 8.83 31.35 -1.20
N ILE A 496 8.17 30.99 -0.10
CA ILE A 496 7.42 31.96 0.73
C ILE A 496 8.37 33.00 1.35
N ALA A 497 9.49 32.55 1.95
CA ALA A 497 10.49 33.48 2.49
C ALA A 497 11.14 34.34 1.40
N ALA A 498 11.46 33.75 0.25
CA ALA A 498 12.06 34.45 -0.89
C ALA A 498 11.15 35.57 -1.43
N GLU A 499 9.83 35.33 -1.51
CA GLU A 499 8.85 36.32 -1.96
C GLU A 499 8.82 37.56 -1.06
N GLU A 500 8.82 37.39 0.27
CA GLU A 500 8.78 38.52 1.22
C GLU A 500 10.11 39.30 1.27
N LEU A 501 11.25 38.62 1.12
CA LEU A 501 12.58 39.22 1.15
C LEU A 501 13.06 39.76 -0.21
N GLY A 502 12.36 39.46 -1.30
CA GLY A 502 12.78 39.82 -2.66
C GLY A 502 14.05 39.08 -3.12
N LEU A 503 14.20 37.82 -2.71
CA LEU A 503 15.32 36.92 -3.06
C LEU A 503 14.92 35.92 -4.15
N ALA A 504 15.89 35.25 -4.77
CA ALA A 504 15.60 34.04 -5.52
C ALA A 504 15.35 32.86 -4.57
N ALA A 505 14.56 31.87 -4.99
CA ALA A 505 14.32 30.68 -4.17
C ALA A 505 15.61 29.93 -3.82
N ASP A 506 16.60 29.92 -4.73
CA ASP A 506 17.90 29.25 -4.54
C ASP A 506 18.80 29.94 -3.50
N ASP A 507 18.55 31.23 -3.24
CA ASP A 507 19.26 32.00 -2.21
C ASP A 507 18.68 31.79 -0.81
N VAL A 508 17.63 30.96 -0.69
CA VAL A 508 16.98 30.62 0.59
C VAL A 508 17.13 29.12 0.90
N ASP A 509 17.87 28.80 1.95
CA ASP A 509 18.00 27.44 2.46
C ASP A 509 16.96 27.17 3.57
N VAL A 510 16.64 25.90 3.84
CA VAL A 510 15.67 25.54 4.89
C VAL A 510 16.22 24.44 5.79
N LEU A 511 16.43 24.81 7.06
CA LEU A 511 16.76 23.89 8.14
C LEU A 511 15.46 23.38 8.77
N MET A 512 15.27 22.06 8.78
CA MET A 512 14.09 21.39 9.31
C MET A 512 14.45 20.41 10.42
N ALA A 513 13.49 20.10 11.28
CA ALA A 513 13.53 18.97 12.21
C ALA A 513 14.75 18.88 13.17
N ASP A 514 15.54 19.94 13.33
CA ASP A 514 16.65 19.99 14.28
C ASP A 514 16.15 20.61 15.62
N GLY A 515 16.01 19.76 16.64
CA GLY A 515 15.41 20.14 17.92
C GLY A 515 16.17 21.21 18.72
N GLU A 516 17.41 21.53 18.37
CA GLU A 516 18.18 22.61 19.01
C GLU A 516 18.09 23.92 18.25
N LEU A 517 17.98 23.85 16.92
CA LEU A 517 18.11 25.01 16.04
C LEU A 517 16.78 25.50 15.47
N THR A 518 15.71 24.73 15.59
CA THR A 518 14.41 25.06 14.99
C THR A 518 13.34 25.36 16.03
N PRO A 519 12.45 26.33 15.77
CA PRO A 519 11.36 26.67 16.68
C PRO A 519 10.23 25.63 16.60
N PHE A 520 9.25 25.76 17.50
CA PHE A 520 8.16 24.79 17.64
C PHE A 520 7.30 24.65 16.38
N ASP A 521 7.16 23.41 15.90
CA ASP A 521 6.11 23.01 14.98
C ASP A 521 5.67 21.56 15.25
N MET A 522 4.39 21.25 15.08
CA MET A 522 3.87 19.89 15.28
C MET A 522 4.15 18.94 14.11
N GLY A 523 4.79 19.40 13.04
CA GLY A 523 5.13 18.62 11.86
C GLY A 523 4.03 18.50 10.80
N ALA A 524 4.28 17.62 9.85
CA ALA A 524 3.49 17.43 8.64
C ALA A 524 2.40 16.37 8.80
N TRP A 525 1.20 16.82 9.21
CA TRP A 525 -0.02 16.02 9.30
C TRP A 525 -1.27 16.90 9.06
N SER A 526 -2.42 16.29 8.79
CA SER A 526 -3.68 17.00 8.49
C SER A 526 -3.56 18.08 7.38
N SER A 527 -2.62 17.91 6.45
CA SER A 527 -2.33 18.87 5.38
C SER A 527 -1.99 20.29 5.87
N ARG A 528 -1.43 20.42 7.09
CA ARG A 528 -1.13 21.73 7.70
C ARG A 528 0.16 22.40 7.22
N GLY A 529 1.07 21.66 6.57
CA GLY A 529 2.43 22.13 6.27
C GLY A 529 2.50 23.46 5.53
N THR A 530 1.79 23.58 4.41
CA THR A 530 1.69 24.84 3.65
C THR A 530 0.89 25.90 4.41
N HIS A 531 -0.20 25.52 5.07
CA HIS A 531 -1.10 26.49 5.69
C HIS A 531 -0.51 27.10 6.96
N MET A 532 -0.25 26.28 7.98
CA MET A 532 0.29 26.73 9.27
C MET A 532 1.76 27.10 9.17
N GLY A 533 2.58 26.23 8.58
CA GLY A 533 4.01 26.48 8.43
C GLY A 533 4.30 27.63 7.45
N GLY A 534 3.55 27.70 6.35
CA GLY A 534 3.68 28.81 5.40
C GLY A 534 3.30 30.16 6.00
N HIS A 535 2.24 30.25 6.82
CA HIS A 535 1.92 31.49 7.53
C HIS A 535 2.98 31.90 8.54
N ALA A 536 3.54 30.94 9.30
CA ALA A 536 4.61 31.23 10.25
C ALA A 536 5.85 31.78 9.54
N VAL A 537 6.29 31.14 8.44
CA VAL A 537 7.43 31.59 7.64
C VAL A 537 7.15 32.93 6.96
N ARG A 538 5.97 33.11 6.36
CA ARG A 538 5.57 34.38 5.75
C ARG A 538 5.62 35.51 6.77
N LYS A 539 5.06 35.30 7.96
CA LYS A 539 5.06 36.30 9.03
C LYS A 539 6.49 36.64 9.46
N ALA A 540 7.33 35.62 9.71
CA ALA A 540 8.73 35.83 10.09
C ALA A 540 9.51 36.62 9.01
N ALA A 541 9.36 36.23 7.74
CA ALA A 541 10.04 36.85 6.62
C ALA A 541 9.55 38.28 6.36
N ALA A 542 8.23 38.54 6.47
CA ALA A 542 7.65 39.87 6.31
C ALA A 542 8.11 40.83 7.41
N GLU A 543 8.12 40.39 8.68
CA GLU A 543 8.60 41.20 9.81
C GLU A 543 10.11 41.49 9.67
N LEU A 544 10.91 40.51 9.24
CA LEU A 544 12.33 40.73 8.93
C LEU A 544 12.53 41.69 7.74
N ALA A 545 11.70 41.57 6.69
CA ALA A 545 11.74 42.44 5.53
C ALA A 545 11.43 43.91 5.91
N GLU A 546 10.53 44.16 6.86
CA GLU A 546 10.28 45.49 7.41
C GLU A 546 11.49 46.06 8.14
N THR A 547 12.18 45.26 8.96
CA THR A 547 13.43 45.67 9.62
C THR A 547 14.49 46.05 8.59
N VAL A 548 14.67 45.24 7.54
CA VAL A 548 15.62 45.49 6.46
C VAL A 548 15.24 46.74 5.65
N ARG A 549 13.94 46.95 5.35
CA ARG A 549 13.45 48.18 4.72
C ARG A 549 13.73 49.41 5.57
N GLY A 550 13.55 49.34 6.89
CA GLY A 550 13.87 50.41 7.83
C GLY A 550 15.37 50.78 7.83
N LEU A 551 16.24 49.77 7.87
CA LEU A 551 17.70 49.97 7.77
C LEU A 551 18.09 50.61 6.44
N ALA A 552 17.52 50.14 5.33
CA ALA A 552 17.75 50.72 4.01
C ALA A 552 17.23 52.15 3.91
N ALA A 553 16.06 52.45 4.48
CA ALA A 553 15.48 53.79 4.47
C ALA A 553 16.38 54.78 5.19
N GLN A 554 16.92 54.39 6.36
CA GLN A 554 17.90 55.19 7.08
C GLN A 554 19.20 55.38 6.29
N LYS A 555 19.68 54.32 5.64
CA LYS A 555 20.96 54.33 4.90
C LYS A 555 20.90 55.10 3.58
N LEU A 556 19.78 54.98 2.86
CA LEU A 556 19.55 55.58 1.55
C LEU A 556 18.84 56.94 1.63
N GLY A 557 18.31 57.31 2.80
CA GLY A 557 17.59 58.57 3.02
C GLY A 557 16.23 58.64 2.32
N SER A 558 15.53 57.51 2.18
CA SER A 558 14.22 57.42 1.50
C SER A 558 13.32 56.39 2.14
N ASP A 559 12.04 56.74 2.36
CA ASP A 559 11.03 55.82 2.88
C ASP A 559 10.40 54.94 1.78
N ASP A 560 10.62 55.23 0.48
CA ASP A 560 10.15 54.39 -0.64
C ASP A 560 11.20 53.31 -0.98
N VAL A 561 11.30 52.30 -0.10
CA VAL A 561 12.22 51.16 -0.28
C VAL A 561 11.46 49.92 -0.76
N ARG A 562 11.97 49.28 -1.82
CA ARG A 562 11.50 47.97 -2.29
C ARG A 562 12.62 46.94 -2.22
N LEU A 563 12.31 45.74 -1.75
CA LEU A 563 13.26 44.62 -1.77
C LEU A 563 13.07 43.83 -3.07
N ALA A 564 14.12 43.68 -3.86
CA ALA A 564 14.09 42.91 -5.11
C ALA A 564 15.50 42.54 -5.58
N GLY A 565 15.67 41.29 -6.01
CA GLY A 565 16.94 40.78 -6.54
C GLY A 565 18.06 40.82 -5.52
N GLY A 566 17.77 40.52 -4.24
CA GLY A 566 18.78 40.57 -3.17
C GLY A 566 19.31 41.96 -2.84
N ARG A 567 18.54 43.01 -3.17
CA ARG A 567 18.88 44.41 -2.90
C ARG A 567 17.65 45.18 -2.41
N ALA A 568 17.90 46.21 -1.62
CA ALA A 568 16.93 47.23 -1.25
C ALA A 568 17.09 48.43 -2.19
N HIS A 569 16.03 48.77 -2.92
CA HIS A 569 15.99 49.83 -3.93
C HIS A 569 15.21 51.03 -3.42
N ALA A 570 15.85 52.20 -3.39
CA ALA A 570 15.23 53.51 -3.27
C ALA A 570 15.17 54.20 -4.67
N PRO A 571 14.49 55.36 -4.84
CA PRO A 571 14.34 55.99 -6.15
C PRO A 571 15.65 56.29 -6.89
N ASP A 572 16.70 56.68 -6.17
CA ASP A 572 17.97 57.14 -6.75
C ASP A 572 19.20 56.29 -6.34
N ALA A 573 19.02 55.25 -5.53
CA ALA A 573 20.11 54.42 -5.00
C ALA A 573 19.62 53.02 -4.60
N ASP A 574 20.55 52.07 -4.50
CA ASP A 574 20.28 50.73 -3.96
C ASP A 574 21.41 50.27 -3.03
N ILE A 575 21.16 49.22 -2.26
CA ILE A 575 22.13 48.56 -1.39
C ILE A 575 21.84 47.06 -1.31
N ALA A 576 22.87 46.22 -1.23
CA ALA A 576 22.68 44.77 -1.08
C ALA A 576 22.06 44.46 0.29
N LEU A 577 21.25 43.41 0.38
CA LEU A 577 20.68 43.01 1.68
C LEU A 577 21.77 42.59 2.67
N GLY A 578 22.82 41.91 2.20
CA GLY A 578 23.97 41.53 3.03
C GLY A 578 24.73 42.72 3.61
N ASP A 579 24.89 43.80 2.84
CA ASP A 579 25.50 45.04 3.33
C ASP A 579 24.65 45.68 4.44
N LEU A 580 23.32 45.56 4.36
CA LEU A 580 22.41 46.05 5.41
C LEU A 580 22.54 45.22 6.69
N VAL A 581 22.74 43.90 6.58
CA VAL A 581 23.02 43.03 7.74
C VAL A 581 24.31 43.47 8.42
N ALA A 582 25.39 43.68 7.65
CA ALA A 582 26.68 44.13 8.19
C ALA A 582 26.61 45.51 8.88
N LEU A 583 25.62 46.33 8.53
CA LEU A 583 25.37 47.65 9.12
C LEU A 583 24.38 47.63 10.28
N SER A 584 23.69 46.51 10.51
CA SER A 584 22.64 46.41 11.53
C SER A 584 23.26 46.25 12.92
N PRO A 585 22.85 47.07 13.93
CA PRO A 585 23.27 46.86 15.31
C PRO A 585 22.64 45.60 15.94
N ASP A 586 21.56 45.09 15.35
CA ASP A 586 20.85 43.89 15.82
C ASP A 586 21.40 42.60 15.17
N ALA A 587 22.34 42.71 14.22
CA ALA A 587 23.02 41.55 13.66
C ALA A 587 24.04 40.99 14.65
N SER A 588 24.07 39.67 14.81
CA SER A 588 25.05 38.95 15.62
C SER A 588 25.78 37.95 14.74
N ASP A 589 27.12 37.95 14.80
CA ASP A 589 27.99 37.08 14.00
C ASP A 589 27.65 37.06 12.50
N GLY A 590 27.30 38.23 11.95
CA GLY A 590 26.95 38.40 10.54
C GLY A 590 25.56 37.86 10.15
N VAL A 591 24.66 37.73 11.12
CA VAL A 591 23.29 37.24 10.90
C VAL A 591 22.29 38.19 11.53
N LEU A 592 21.30 38.63 10.74
CA LEU A 592 20.10 39.28 11.24
C LEU A 592 18.98 38.24 11.30
N SER A 593 18.53 37.91 12.51
CA SER A 593 17.55 36.83 12.75
C SER A 593 16.23 37.38 13.29
N HIS A 594 15.13 36.79 12.86
CA HIS A 594 13.80 37.09 13.40
C HIS A 594 12.99 35.80 13.59
N GLU A 595 12.39 35.62 14.77
CA GLU A 595 11.58 34.46 15.14
C GLU A 595 10.19 34.90 15.61
N THR A 596 9.14 34.21 15.16
CA THR A 596 7.76 34.57 15.47
C THR A 596 6.85 33.35 15.59
N SER A 597 5.68 33.57 16.20
CA SER A 597 4.59 32.58 16.27
C SER A 597 3.41 33.03 15.42
N TYR A 598 2.82 32.07 14.69
CA TYR A 598 1.52 32.19 14.06
C TYR A 598 0.50 31.35 14.83
N VAL A 599 -0.64 31.95 15.19
CA VAL A 599 -1.77 31.28 15.82
C VAL A 599 -3.03 31.63 15.03
N ASP A 600 -3.78 30.62 14.61
CA ASP A 600 -5.05 30.83 13.91
C ASP A 600 -6.24 30.75 14.90
N PRO A 601 -6.90 31.87 15.20
CA PRO A 601 -8.04 31.90 16.13
C PRO A 601 -9.35 31.39 15.49
N ARG A 602 -9.40 31.14 14.18
CA ARG A 602 -10.61 30.67 13.48
C ARG A 602 -10.87 29.19 13.69
N MET A 603 -9.84 28.44 14.10
CA MET A 603 -9.92 27.01 14.35
C MET A 603 -10.42 26.72 15.77
N GLU A 604 -11.24 25.69 15.91
CA GLU A 604 -11.85 25.25 17.17
C GLU A 604 -11.53 23.77 17.42
N THR A 605 -11.16 23.44 18.67
CA THR A 605 -10.79 22.06 19.05
C THR A 605 -12.01 21.16 19.28
N PHE A 606 -11.83 19.85 19.06
CA PHE A 606 -12.74 18.86 19.62
C PHE A 606 -12.74 18.93 21.15
N GLY A 607 -13.91 18.85 21.78
CA GLY A 607 -14.05 18.84 23.24
C GLY A 607 -14.16 20.23 23.89
N GLY A 608 -14.03 21.33 23.14
CA GLY A 608 -14.21 22.70 23.63
C GLY A 608 -15.66 23.11 23.93
N GLY A 609 -16.56 22.16 24.19
CA GLY A 609 -17.99 22.39 24.44
C GLY A 609 -18.84 22.66 23.18
N ASN A 610 -18.24 23.01 22.04
CA ASN A 610 -18.95 23.12 20.76
C ASN A 610 -19.20 21.71 20.15
N PRO A 611 -20.46 21.28 19.93
CA PRO A 611 -20.77 20.00 19.30
C PRO A 611 -20.44 19.95 17.79
N ARG A 612 -20.15 21.09 17.14
CA ARG A 612 -19.84 21.22 15.71
C ARG A 612 -18.65 22.19 15.51
N PRO A 613 -17.44 21.81 15.95
CA PRO A 613 -16.30 22.71 15.90
C PRO A 613 -15.84 22.97 14.46
N ASN A 614 -15.47 24.22 14.18
CA ASN A 614 -14.76 24.57 12.96
C ASN A 614 -13.27 24.20 13.10
N VAL A 615 -12.91 22.96 12.78
CA VAL A 615 -11.57 22.43 13.09
C VAL A 615 -10.45 22.94 12.18
N SER A 616 -10.77 23.57 11.05
CA SER A 616 -9.80 24.10 10.08
C SER A 616 -10.19 25.52 9.68
N ALA A 617 -9.20 26.32 9.30
CA ALA A 617 -9.41 27.70 8.84
C ALA A 617 -9.87 27.77 7.38
N SER A 618 -9.38 26.87 6.52
CA SER A 618 -9.87 26.72 5.15
C SER A 618 -10.12 25.26 4.81
N TYR A 619 -10.93 25.06 3.77
CA TYR A 619 -11.31 23.74 3.27
C TYR A 619 -11.11 23.69 1.77
N THR A 620 -10.57 22.56 1.33
CA THR A 620 -10.31 22.26 -0.08
C THR A 620 -11.45 21.41 -0.59
N PHE A 621 -11.72 21.51 -1.88
CA PHE A 621 -12.68 20.67 -2.60
C PHE A 621 -12.00 20.00 -3.77
N ALA A 622 -12.51 18.84 -4.16
CA ALA A 622 -12.10 18.19 -5.39
C ALA A 622 -13.26 17.46 -6.04
N ALA A 623 -13.19 17.35 -7.37
CA ALA A 623 -14.00 16.44 -8.16
C ALA A 623 -13.08 15.65 -9.08
N HIS A 624 -13.25 14.33 -9.13
CA HIS A 624 -12.51 13.46 -10.03
C HIS A 624 -13.50 12.75 -10.94
N ALA A 625 -13.15 12.64 -12.23
CA ALA A 625 -13.89 11.85 -13.20
C ALA A 625 -12.98 10.77 -13.80
N VAL A 626 -13.54 9.59 -14.02
CA VAL A 626 -12.79 8.43 -14.51
C VAL A 626 -13.61 7.67 -15.54
N GLU A 627 -12.93 7.20 -16.59
CA GLU A 627 -13.47 6.23 -17.53
C GLU A 627 -12.83 4.86 -17.28
N VAL A 628 -13.65 3.82 -17.25
CA VAL A 628 -13.19 2.43 -17.08
C VAL A 628 -13.73 1.54 -18.19
N GLU A 629 -13.00 0.46 -18.44
CA GLU A 629 -13.46 -0.70 -19.20
C GLU A 629 -13.46 -1.92 -18.29
N VAL A 630 -14.51 -2.73 -18.39
CA VAL A 630 -14.62 -4.02 -17.68
C VAL A 630 -14.54 -5.15 -18.68
N ASP A 631 -13.57 -6.04 -18.51
CA ASP A 631 -13.52 -7.29 -19.26
C ASP A 631 -14.54 -8.28 -18.67
N GLU A 632 -15.66 -8.50 -19.38
CA GLU A 632 -16.72 -9.41 -18.93
C GLU A 632 -16.26 -10.87 -18.78
N ALA A 633 -15.24 -11.29 -19.53
CA ALA A 633 -14.72 -12.65 -19.47
C ALA A 633 -13.87 -12.90 -18.23
N THR A 634 -13.18 -11.87 -17.71
CA THR A 634 -12.25 -12.02 -16.58
C THR A 634 -12.63 -11.25 -15.33
N GLY A 635 -13.53 -10.28 -15.44
CA GLY A 635 -13.85 -9.30 -14.39
C GLY A 635 -12.77 -8.23 -14.19
N ARG A 636 -11.74 -8.18 -15.03
CA ARG A 636 -10.67 -7.18 -14.90
C ARG A 636 -11.21 -5.79 -15.22
N VAL A 637 -10.93 -4.83 -14.34
CA VAL A 637 -11.22 -3.41 -14.55
C VAL A 637 -9.94 -2.71 -15.03
N ARG A 638 -10.05 -1.92 -16.09
CA ARG A 638 -8.96 -1.08 -16.61
C ARG A 638 -9.41 0.37 -16.61
N VAL A 639 -8.60 1.25 -16.02
CA VAL A 639 -8.83 2.70 -16.09
C VAL A 639 -8.28 3.21 -17.42
N LEU A 640 -9.11 3.89 -18.21
CA LEU A 640 -8.76 4.37 -19.55
C LEU A 640 -8.32 5.83 -19.55
N ASP A 641 -9.00 6.67 -18.77
CA ASP A 641 -8.81 8.11 -18.70
C ASP A 641 -9.16 8.59 -17.30
N TYR A 642 -8.45 9.61 -16.80
CA TYR A 642 -8.60 10.12 -15.45
C TYR A 642 -8.37 11.63 -15.40
N VAL A 643 -9.34 12.36 -14.85
CA VAL A 643 -9.26 13.81 -14.62
C VAL A 643 -9.47 14.10 -13.13
N ALA A 644 -8.60 14.93 -12.55
CA ALA A 644 -8.71 15.39 -11.17
C ALA A 644 -8.71 16.92 -11.13
N ALA A 645 -9.82 17.54 -10.73
CA ALA A 645 -9.91 18.97 -10.48
C ALA A 645 -9.88 19.27 -8.99
N HIS A 646 -9.03 20.21 -8.59
CA HIS A 646 -8.82 20.56 -7.18
C HIS A 646 -8.92 22.07 -6.95
N ASP A 647 -9.76 22.46 -5.99
CA ASP A 647 -9.77 23.78 -5.37
C ASP A 647 -8.62 23.87 -4.36
N ILE A 648 -7.53 24.49 -4.81
CA ILE A 648 -6.29 24.64 -4.03
C ILE A 648 -6.02 26.09 -3.64
N GLY A 649 -6.95 27.00 -3.90
CA GLY A 649 -6.67 28.44 -3.84
C GLY A 649 -5.50 28.77 -4.77
N ARG A 650 -4.47 29.48 -4.31
CA ARG A 650 -3.26 29.71 -5.11
C ARG A 650 -2.23 28.59 -4.95
N ALA A 651 -1.71 28.05 -6.05
CA ALA A 651 -0.57 27.14 -6.00
C ALA A 651 0.72 27.89 -5.62
N ILE A 652 1.37 27.52 -4.52
CA ILE A 652 2.71 28.06 -4.22
C ILE A 652 3.74 27.53 -5.22
N ASN A 653 3.69 26.23 -5.51
CA ASN A 653 4.49 25.55 -6.52
C ASN A 653 3.57 24.63 -7.35
N PRO A 654 3.20 25.04 -8.58
CA PRO A 654 2.29 24.26 -9.43
C PRO A 654 2.78 22.83 -9.71
N ALA A 655 4.03 22.64 -10.14
CA ALA A 655 4.55 21.30 -10.44
C ALA A 655 4.50 20.34 -9.23
N MET A 656 4.79 20.84 -8.02
CA MET A 656 4.72 20.01 -6.81
C MET A 656 3.28 19.73 -6.39
N ALA A 657 2.38 20.70 -6.53
CA ALA A 657 0.95 20.49 -6.28
C ALA A 657 0.35 19.45 -7.24
N GLU A 658 0.73 19.49 -8.51
CA GLU A 658 0.35 18.49 -9.52
C GLU A 658 0.85 17.09 -9.10
N GLY A 659 2.13 16.99 -8.72
CA GLY A 659 2.71 15.73 -8.22
C GLY A 659 1.98 15.16 -7.00
N GLN A 660 1.51 16.02 -6.09
CA GLN A 660 0.69 15.59 -4.94
C GLN A 660 -0.66 15.00 -5.37
N VAL A 661 -1.31 15.59 -6.38
CA VAL A 661 -2.56 15.09 -6.95
C VAL A 661 -2.33 13.72 -7.59
N ILE A 662 -1.35 13.61 -8.49
CA ILE A 662 -1.01 12.34 -9.17
C ILE A 662 -0.71 11.23 -8.14
N GLY A 663 0.12 11.53 -7.13
CA GLY A 663 0.45 10.55 -6.09
C GLY A 663 -0.75 10.11 -5.26
N GLY A 664 -1.71 11.02 -4.97
CA GLY A 664 -2.92 10.66 -4.22
C GLY A 664 -3.92 9.88 -5.06
N VAL A 665 -4.04 10.19 -6.36
CA VAL A 665 -4.81 9.37 -7.32
C VAL A 665 -4.24 7.97 -7.40
N ALA A 666 -2.91 7.82 -7.52
CA ALA A 666 -2.26 6.50 -7.56
C ALA A 666 -2.56 5.66 -6.31
N GLN A 667 -2.41 6.23 -5.12
CA GLN A 667 -2.76 5.54 -3.85
C GLN A 667 -4.25 5.19 -3.77
N GLY A 668 -5.13 6.10 -4.21
CA GLY A 668 -6.57 5.86 -4.20
C GLY A 668 -7.02 4.78 -5.18
N LEU A 669 -6.40 4.71 -6.37
CA LEU A 669 -6.61 3.61 -7.34
C LEU A 669 -6.14 2.27 -6.78
N GLY A 670 -5.05 2.27 -6.01
CA GLY A 670 -4.59 1.09 -5.27
C GLY A 670 -5.67 0.53 -4.36
N ALA A 671 -6.22 1.34 -3.46
CA ALA A 671 -7.32 0.91 -2.59
C ALA A 671 -8.60 0.52 -3.36
N ALA A 672 -8.87 1.17 -4.49
CA ALA A 672 -10.05 0.89 -5.31
C ALA A 672 -9.99 -0.47 -6.00
N LEU A 673 -8.82 -0.87 -6.52
CA LEU A 673 -8.69 -1.98 -7.46
C LEU A 673 -7.89 -3.18 -6.95
N GLY A 674 -7.05 -3.03 -5.92
CA GLY A 674 -6.21 -4.15 -5.48
C GLY A 674 -5.79 -4.18 -4.02
N GLU A 675 -5.41 -3.06 -3.42
CA GLU A 675 -4.74 -3.05 -2.12
C GLU A 675 -5.63 -3.50 -0.96
N GLU A 676 -5.20 -4.56 -0.27
CA GLU A 676 -5.80 -5.03 0.96
C GLU A 676 -4.78 -5.82 1.80
N LEU A 677 -4.79 -5.61 3.12
CA LEU A 677 -4.03 -6.42 4.06
C LEU A 677 -4.83 -7.63 4.50
N LEU A 678 -4.23 -8.81 4.32
CA LEU A 678 -4.89 -10.08 4.57
C LEU A 678 -4.28 -10.74 5.81
N TYR A 679 -5.15 -11.22 6.71
CA TYR A 679 -4.77 -11.74 8.01
C TYR A 679 -5.26 -13.17 8.24
N GLU A 680 -4.35 -14.04 8.66
CA GLU A 680 -4.64 -15.45 8.90
C GLU A 680 -4.14 -15.89 10.27
N SER A 681 -5.07 -16.33 11.12
CA SER A 681 -4.78 -16.63 12.54
C SER A 681 -4.08 -15.47 13.28
N GLY A 682 -4.34 -14.24 12.85
CA GLY A 682 -3.75 -13.00 13.38
C GLY A 682 -2.46 -12.54 12.70
N ARG A 683 -1.92 -13.30 11.74
CA ARG A 683 -0.68 -12.98 11.01
C ARG A 683 -0.99 -12.34 9.67
N THR A 684 -0.27 -11.29 9.28
CA THR A 684 -0.28 -10.77 7.90
C THR A 684 0.28 -11.82 6.95
N VAL A 685 -0.44 -12.12 5.86
CA VAL A 685 -0.05 -13.15 4.86
C VAL A 685 0.37 -12.59 3.50
N ASN A 686 0.32 -11.28 3.34
CA ASN A 686 0.89 -10.57 2.19
C ASN A 686 1.84 -9.42 2.59
N PRO A 687 2.84 -9.62 3.48
CA PRO A 687 3.69 -8.55 4.03
C PRO A 687 4.85 -8.14 3.10
N ALA A 688 4.65 -8.18 1.77
CA ALA A 688 5.68 -7.86 0.79
C ALA A 688 5.08 -7.38 -0.53
N TYR A 689 5.77 -6.49 -1.25
CA TYR A 689 5.31 -5.93 -2.53
C TYR A 689 5.03 -6.94 -3.65
N ILE A 690 5.56 -8.17 -3.53
CA ILE A 690 5.26 -9.23 -4.48
C ILE A 690 3.87 -9.86 -4.24
N ASN A 691 3.34 -9.77 -3.02
CA ASN A 691 2.04 -10.35 -2.64
C ASN A 691 0.99 -9.28 -2.31
N TYR A 692 1.42 -8.03 -2.14
CA TYR A 692 0.58 -6.88 -1.86
C TYR A 692 0.40 -6.04 -3.13
N ALA A 693 -0.85 -5.75 -3.44
CA ALA A 693 -1.34 -5.26 -4.72
C ALA A 693 -1.08 -3.76 -5.00
N LEU A 694 0.14 -3.29 -4.74
CA LEU A 694 0.48 -1.89 -4.94
C LEU A 694 0.49 -1.54 -6.44
N PRO A 695 -0.16 -0.44 -6.89
CA PRO A 695 -0.12 0.00 -8.28
C PRO A 695 1.32 0.23 -8.77
N ARG A 696 1.62 -0.27 -9.97
CA ARG A 696 2.90 -0.04 -10.65
C ARG A 696 2.73 1.06 -11.70
N ALA A 697 3.84 1.62 -12.18
CA ALA A 697 3.81 2.62 -13.25
C ALA A 697 3.05 2.14 -14.50
N ALA A 698 3.12 0.84 -14.81
CA ALA A 698 2.41 0.23 -15.94
C ALA A 698 0.90 0.02 -15.71
N ASP A 699 0.43 0.15 -14.46
CA ASP A 699 -0.98 -0.03 -14.09
C ASP A 699 -1.72 1.32 -13.97
N LEU A 700 -1.00 2.44 -13.90
CA LEU A 700 -1.57 3.77 -13.71
C LEU A 700 -1.93 4.43 -15.05
N PRO A 701 -3.11 5.06 -15.17
CA PRO A 701 -3.45 5.88 -16.33
C PRO A 701 -2.69 7.21 -16.28
N PRO A 702 -2.57 7.94 -17.42
CA PRO A 702 -2.24 9.35 -17.36
C PRO A 702 -3.33 10.09 -16.56
N VAL A 703 -2.90 10.94 -15.62
CA VAL A 703 -3.80 11.73 -14.77
C VAL A 703 -3.73 13.18 -15.23
N ARG A 704 -4.85 13.72 -15.73
CA ARG A 704 -4.95 15.13 -16.08
C ARG A 704 -5.38 15.93 -14.86
N VAL A 705 -4.47 16.76 -14.35
CA VAL A 705 -4.71 17.59 -13.16
C VAL A 705 -5.18 18.97 -13.59
N ILE A 706 -6.26 19.46 -12.96
CA ILE A 706 -6.79 20.81 -13.15
C ILE A 706 -6.77 21.51 -11.80
N MET A 707 -6.05 22.63 -11.72
CA MET A 707 -6.02 23.47 -10.53
C MET A 707 -7.05 24.57 -10.66
N ILE A 708 -8.02 24.57 -9.76
CA ILE A 708 -9.01 25.63 -9.63
C ILE A 708 -8.45 26.64 -8.65
N GLU A 709 -7.99 27.77 -9.18
CA GLU A 709 -7.41 28.85 -8.38
C GLU A 709 -8.45 29.91 -7.99
N GLY A 710 -8.25 30.49 -6.81
CA GLY A 710 -9.18 31.43 -6.24
C GLY A 710 -8.74 32.01 -4.90
N ASP A 711 -9.39 33.11 -4.53
CA ASP A 711 -9.12 33.80 -3.28
C ASP A 711 -9.56 32.95 -2.07
N GLU A 712 -8.70 32.92 -1.05
CA GLU A 712 -8.94 32.25 0.23
C GLU A 712 -8.08 32.97 1.27
N GLU A 713 -8.60 34.07 1.82
CA GLU A 713 -7.87 34.94 2.76
C GLU A 713 -7.29 34.18 3.97
N ALA A 714 -7.83 33.00 4.27
CA ALA A 714 -7.29 32.17 5.31
C ALA A 714 -5.93 31.54 5.00
N GLY A 715 -5.55 31.39 3.74
CA GLY A 715 -4.28 30.81 3.30
C GLY A 715 -3.14 31.82 3.12
N PRO A 716 -1.87 31.39 3.20
CA PRO A 716 -0.76 32.24 2.82
C PRO A 716 -0.81 32.46 1.30
N TYR A 717 -0.90 33.73 0.87
CA TYR A 717 -1.14 34.11 -0.53
C TYR A 717 -2.36 33.42 -1.16
N ASP A 718 -3.42 33.21 -0.38
CA ASP A 718 -4.63 32.51 -0.81
C ASP A 718 -4.45 31.00 -1.04
N ALA A 719 -3.32 30.42 -0.64
CA ALA A 719 -3.07 28.99 -0.82
C ALA A 719 -3.88 28.11 0.15
N LYS A 720 -4.47 27.05 -0.39
CA LYS A 720 -5.01 25.94 0.38
C LYS A 720 -4.09 24.73 0.33
N SER A 721 -4.44 23.70 1.07
CA SER A 721 -3.67 22.46 1.09
C SER A 721 -4.04 21.50 -0.05
N VAL A 722 -3.10 20.69 -0.52
CA VAL A 722 -3.35 19.62 -1.51
C VAL A 722 -2.84 18.24 -1.05
N GLY A 723 -2.33 18.19 0.19
CA GLY A 723 -1.66 17.02 0.75
C GLY A 723 -2.56 15.79 0.83
N GLU A 724 -3.80 15.88 1.31
CA GLU A 724 -4.63 14.70 1.55
C GLU A 724 -5.84 14.57 0.63
N MET A 725 -6.38 15.68 0.12
CA MET A 725 -7.57 15.66 -0.72
C MET A 725 -7.53 14.63 -1.87
N PRO A 726 -6.43 14.47 -2.64
CA PRO A 726 -6.48 13.68 -3.87
C PRO A 726 -6.71 12.17 -3.66
N ILE A 727 -6.61 11.65 -2.44
CA ILE A 727 -6.90 10.23 -2.15
C ILE A 727 -8.39 9.97 -1.85
N VAL A 728 -9.21 10.99 -1.63
CA VAL A 728 -10.62 10.82 -1.22
C VAL A 728 -11.50 10.37 -2.40
N PRO A 729 -11.49 11.03 -3.57
CA PRO A 729 -12.39 10.68 -4.67
C PRO A 729 -12.11 9.39 -5.47
N PRO A 730 -10.87 8.87 -5.63
CA PRO A 730 -10.60 7.78 -6.58
C PRO A 730 -11.45 6.52 -6.43
N ALA A 731 -11.61 6.01 -5.20
CA ALA A 731 -12.34 4.77 -4.96
C ALA A 731 -13.83 4.85 -5.34
N PRO A 732 -14.61 5.84 -4.86
CA PRO A 732 -15.98 6.01 -5.33
C PRO A 732 -16.10 6.35 -6.82
N ALA A 733 -15.19 7.16 -7.40
CA ALA A 733 -15.24 7.48 -8.83
C ALA A 733 -15.13 6.21 -9.69
N VAL A 734 -14.18 5.32 -9.35
CA VAL A 734 -14.02 4.03 -10.02
C VAL A 734 -15.24 3.13 -9.80
N ALA A 735 -15.77 3.07 -8.58
CA ALA A 735 -16.98 2.28 -8.30
C ALA A 735 -18.21 2.77 -9.07
N ASN A 736 -18.34 4.08 -9.25
CA ASN A 736 -19.38 4.72 -10.07
C ASN A 736 -19.19 4.40 -11.54
N ALA A 737 -17.96 4.46 -12.05
CA ALA A 737 -17.67 4.11 -13.44
C ALA A 737 -17.90 2.62 -13.75
N VAL A 738 -17.52 1.73 -12.81
CA VAL A 738 -17.80 0.29 -12.94
C VAL A 738 -19.31 0.04 -12.93
N TYR A 739 -20.06 0.71 -12.05
CA TYR A 739 -21.52 0.62 -12.06
C TYR A 739 -22.13 1.07 -13.39
N ASP A 740 -21.70 2.21 -13.93
CA ASP A 740 -22.15 2.71 -15.22
C ASP A 740 -21.81 1.74 -16.37
N ALA A 741 -20.69 1.01 -16.27
CA ALA A 741 -20.24 0.04 -17.26
C ALA A 741 -21.04 -1.28 -17.25
N ILE A 742 -21.39 -1.81 -16.08
CA ILE A 742 -21.97 -3.17 -15.95
C ILE A 742 -23.36 -3.23 -15.35
N GLY A 743 -23.87 -2.13 -14.80
CA GLY A 743 -25.20 -2.01 -14.19
C GLY A 743 -25.34 -2.65 -12.80
N VAL A 744 -24.23 -3.02 -12.14
CA VAL A 744 -24.25 -3.68 -10.82
C VAL A 744 -23.32 -2.98 -9.85
N ARG A 745 -23.84 -2.65 -8.67
CA ARG A 745 -23.11 -1.87 -7.67
C ARG A 745 -22.24 -2.77 -6.78
N ILE A 746 -20.93 -2.60 -6.88
CA ILE A 746 -19.96 -3.26 -6.01
C ILE A 746 -19.69 -2.36 -4.81
N ARG A 747 -20.04 -2.83 -3.60
CA ARG A 747 -19.92 -2.08 -2.33
C ARG A 747 -18.79 -2.61 -1.43
N ASP A 748 -17.88 -3.40 -1.97
CA ASP A 748 -16.84 -4.10 -1.21
C ASP A 748 -15.50 -3.91 -1.92
N LEU A 749 -14.65 -3.03 -1.38
CA LEU A 749 -13.31 -2.75 -1.92
C LEU A 749 -12.29 -3.79 -1.44
N PRO A 750 -11.26 -4.10 -2.26
CA PRO A 750 -11.05 -3.61 -3.63
C PRO A 750 -11.99 -4.29 -4.65
N ILE A 751 -12.28 -3.60 -5.76
CA ILE A 751 -13.09 -4.08 -6.90
C ILE A 751 -12.25 -5.05 -7.74
N THR A 752 -12.06 -6.23 -7.17
CA THR A 752 -11.23 -7.30 -7.71
C THR A 752 -12.00 -8.17 -8.71
N PRO A 753 -11.29 -8.88 -9.62
CA PRO A 753 -11.94 -9.69 -10.66
C PRO A 753 -12.97 -10.70 -10.15
N ASP A 754 -12.76 -11.29 -8.97
CA ASP A 754 -13.70 -12.21 -8.33
C ASP A 754 -15.03 -11.54 -7.96
N LYS A 755 -14.97 -10.29 -7.47
CA LYS A 755 -16.15 -9.52 -7.10
C LYS A 755 -16.91 -9.05 -8.35
N VAL A 756 -16.20 -8.67 -9.41
CA VAL A 756 -16.80 -8.25 -10.69
C VAL A 756 -17.47 -9.42 -11.40
N LEU A 757 -16.80 -10.57 -11.55
CA LEU A 757 -17.41 -11.74 -12.18
C LEU A 757 -18.63 -12.26 -11.41
N ARG A 758 -18.59 -12.22 -10.07
CA ARG A 758 -19.76 -12.52 -9.25
C ARG A 758 -20.91 -11.55 -9.51
N ALA A 759 -20.63 -10.26 -9.57
CA ALA A 759 -21.64 -9.23 -9.86
C ALA A 759 -22.26 -9.42 -11.25
N LEU A 760 -21.46 -9.71 -12.28
CA LEU A 760 -21.93 -10.03 -13.62
C LEU A 760 -22.80 -11.29 -13.64
N ALA A 761 -22.37 -12.35 -12.94
CA ALA A 761 -23.16 -13.58 -12.85
C ALA A 761 -24.52 -13.34 -12.18
N GLU A 762 -24.58 -12.53 -11.12
CA GLU A 762 -25.82 -12.15 -10.44
C GLU A 762 -26.75 -11.34 -11.37
N ARG A 763 -26.22 -10.37 -12.11
CA ARG A 763 -26.97 -9.59 -13.13
C ARG A 763 -27.60 -10.49 -14.18
N ASP A 764 -26.83 -11.45 -14.68
CA ASP A 764 -27.25 -12.35 -15.75
C ASP A 764 -28.18 -13.48 -15.24
N GLY A 765 -28.48 -13.52 -13.93
CA GLY A 765 -29.23 -14.61 -13.31
C GLY A 765 -28.51 -15.96 -13.38
N ARG A 766 -27.18 -15.96 -13.60
CA ARG A 766 -26.38 -17.18 -13.70
C ARG A 766 -26.22 -17.78 -12.30
N PRO A 767 -26.68 -19.04 -12.07
CA PRO A 767 -26.56 -19.66 -10.77
C PRO A 767 -25.09 -19.93 -10.45
N ALA A 768 -24.73 -19.78 -9.17
CA ALA A 768 -23.42 -20.21 -8.68
C ALA A 768 -23.16 -21.68 -9.05
N ARG A 769 -21.94 -21.98 -9.50
CA ARG A 769 -21.55 -23.32 -9.93
C ARG A 769 -21.72 -24.32 -8.78
N ARG A 770 -22.49 -25.39 -9.01
CA ARG A 770 -22.72 -26.44 -8.01
C ARG A 770 -21.88 -27.68 -8.32
N TYR A 771 -20.94 -27.98 -7.43
CA TYR A 771 -20.05 -29.13 -7.59
C TYR A 771 -20.51 -30.33 -6.78
N ARG A 772 -20.80 -31.44 -7.46
CA ARG A 772 -21.26 -32.68 -6.83
C ARG A 772 -20.08 -33.63 -6.63
N ILE A 773 -19.80 -33.99 -5.37
CA ILE A 773 -18.75 -34.97 -5.04
C ILE A 773 -19.00 -36.35 -5.66
N ALA A 774 -20.27 -36.71 -5.91
CA ALA A 774 -20.64 -37.96 -6.58
C ALA A 774 -20.05 -38.09 -8.00
N ALA A 775 -19.76 -36.96 -8.68
CA ALA A 775 -19.08 -36.96 -9.96
C ALA A 775 -17.56 -37.18 -9.83
N ARG A 776 -17.03 -37.31 -8.60
CA ARG A 776 -15.59 -37.38 -8.28
C ARG A 776 -15.31 -38.42 -7.20
N PRO A 777 -15.59 -39.71 -7.47
CA PRO A 777 -15.42 -40.77 -6.48
C PRO A 777 -13.97 -40.92 -6.01
N SER A 778 -12.95 -40.44 -6.74
CA SER A 778 -11.57 -40.45 -6.25
C SER A 778 -11.25 -39.36 -5.19
N ARG A 779 -12.19 -38.44 -4.92
CA ARG A 779 -11.97 -37.25 -4.08
C ARG A 779 -12.87 -37.16 -2.85
N TRP A 780 -13.75 -38.13 -2.60
CA TRP A 780 -14.73 -38.08 -1.48
C TRP A 780 -14.06 -37.82 -0.12
N TRP A 781 -12.90 -38.42 0.12
CA TRP A 781 -12.17 -38.30 1.38
C TRP A 781 -11.57 -36.90 1.58
N ILE A 782 -11.18 -36.20 0.50
CA ILE A 782 -10.68 -34.82 0.55
C ILE A 782 -11.84 -33.89 0.91
N GLU A 783 -12.99 -34.06 0.26
CA GLU A 783 -14.19 -33.26 0.55
C GLU A 783 -14.65 -33.48 2.00
N LEU A 784 -14.68 -34.74 2.46
CA LEU A 784 -14.98 -35.07 3.85
C LEU A 784 -14.00 -34.36 4.81
N LEU A 785 -12.70 -34.41 4.50
CA LEU A 785 -11.67 -33.75 5.29
C LEU A 785 -11.86 -32.23 5.32
N ARG A 786 -12.06 -31.57 4.17
CA ARG A 786 -12.30 -30.12 4.06
C ARG A 786 -13.54 -29.71 4.84
N ARG A 787 -14.64 -30.45 4.73
CA ARG A 787 -15.87 -30.20 5.50
C ARG A 787 -15.66 -30.38 7.00
N ALA A 788 -14.77 -31.28 7.41
CA ALA A 788 -14.45 -31.51 8.82
C ALA A 788 -13.50 -30.45 9.42
N TYR A 789 -12.80 -29.65 8.60
CA TYR A 789 -11.86 -28.63 9.09
C TYR A 789 -12.51 -27.64 10.06
N PRO A 790 -13.67 -27.02 9.74
CA PRO A 790 -14.40 -26.14 10.67
C PRO A 790 -14.81 -26.81 11.98
N PHE A 791 -15.03 -28.12 11.97
CA PHE A 791 -15.48 -28.90 13.13
C PHE A 791 -14.33 -29.47 13.99
N GLY A 792 -13.14 -28.89 13.88
CA GLY A 792 -12.03 -29.16 14.80
C GLY A 792 -10.87 -29.96 14.20
N VAL A 793 -11.02 -30.54 13.01
CA VAL A 793 -9.91 -31.27 12.36
C VAL A 793 -8.74 -30.35 12.03
N HIS A 794 -9.00 -29.15 11.51
CA HIS A 794 -7.94 -28.17 11.25
C HIS A 794 -7.16 -27.86 12.54
N TRP A 795 -7.87 -27.67 13.66
CA TRP A 795 -7.26 -27.41 14.96
C TRP A 795 -6.42 -28.60 15.44
N ALA A 796 -6.89 -29.84 15.29
CA ALA A 796 -6.14 -31.03 15.68
C ALA A 796 -4.84 -31.18 14.87
N LEU A 797 -4.92 -31.03 13.55
CA LEU A 797 -3.75 -31.07 12.65
C LEU A 797 -2.78 -29.93 12.97
N HIS A 798 -3.29 -28.72 13.18
CA HIS A 798 -2.50 -27.56 13.59
C HIS A 798 -1.80 -27.78 14.94
N ARG A 799 -2.48 -28.40 15.91
CA ARG A 799 -1.99 -28.55 17.29
C ARG A 799 -1.00 -29.69 17.45
N PHE A 800 -1.28 -30.83 16.83
CA PHE A 800 -0.53 -32.07 17.02
C PHE A 800 0.32 -32.42 15.81
N GLY A 801 -0.18 -32.18 14.60
CA GLY A 801 0.50 -32.57 13.37
C GLY A 801 1.72 -31.72 13.01
N THR A 802 1.67 -30.41 13.30
CA THR A 802 2.80 -29.48 13.09
C THR A 802 4.02 -29.81 13.96
N ARG A 803 3.83 -30.47 15.11
CA ARG A 803 4.93 -30.92 15.99
C ARG A 803 5.80 -32.00 15.36
N LEU A 804 5.25 -32.73 14.39
CA LEU A 804 5.95 -33.78 13.65
C LEU A 804 6.59 -33.25 12.36
N ALA A 805 6.47 -31.95 12.09
CA ALA A 805 7.06 -31.33 10.91
C ALA A 805 8.59 -31.39 11.01
N ARG A 806 9.24 -31.94 9.97
CA ARG A 806 10.70 -32.05 9.91
C ARG A 806 11.24 -30.76 9.30
N ARG A 807 12.26 -30.18 9.93
CA ARG A 807 12.96 -29.00 9.40
C ARG A 807 14.33 -29.43 8.92
N ALA A 808 14.73 -28.97 7.74
CA ALA A 808 16.13 -28.98 7.36
C ALA A 808 16.91 -28.18 8.42
N PRO A 809 18.06 -28.68 8.90
CA PRO A 809 18.90 -27.93 9.83
C PRO A 809 19.32 -26.61 9.16
N GLU A 810 19.30 -25.51 9.91
CA GLU A 810 19.89 -24.27 9.41
C GLU A 810 21.40 -24.49 9.19
N GLY A 811 21.87 -24.14 8.00
CA GLY A 811 23.25 -24.28 7.60
C GLY A 811 23.65 -23.14 6.69
N GLU A 812 24.90 -22.69 6.82
CA GLU A 812 25.50 -21.69 5.93
C GLU A 812 25.79 -22.29 4.56
N ILE A 813 25.83 -21.43 3.54
CA ILE A 813 26.32 -21.81 2.22
C ILE A 813 27.85 -21.76 2.31
N GLU A 814 28.48 -22.94 2.33
CA GLU A 814 29.93 -23.10 2.45
C GLU A 814 30.64 -22.88 1.11
N ALA A 815 29.97 -23.17 -0.02
CA ALA A 815 30.57 -23.04 -1.35
C ALA A 815 29.55 -22.71 -2.44
N VAL A 816 30.00 -21.92 -3.43
CA VAL A 816 29.31 -21.72 -4.72
C VAL A 816 30.24 -22.23 -5.82
N ARG A 817 29.89 -23.37 -6.42
CA ARG A 817 30.65 -24.02 -7.50
C ARG A 817 30.17 -23.52 -8.86
N ARG A 818 31.12 -23.35 -9.78
CA ARG A 818 30.92 -22.81 -11.13
C ARG A 818 31.39 -23.84 -12.14
N PRO A 819 30.54 -24.83 -12.50
CA PRO A 819 30.92 -25.87 -13.44
C PRO A 819 31.26 -25.28 -14.82
N ALA A 820 32.25 -25.89 -15.48
CA ALA A 820 32.67 -25.57 -16.84
C ALA A 820 31.74 -26.18 -17.90
N ASP A 821 31.23 -27.39 -17.63
CA ASP A 821 30.35 -28.13 -18.52
C ASP A 821 29.19 -28.82 -17.78
N THR A 822 28.27 -29.42 -18.54
CA THR A 822 27.09 -30.12 -18.01
C THR A 822 27.47 -31.35 -17.19
N GLY A 823 28.53 -32.07 -17.57
CA GLY A 823 28.99 -33.27 -16.85
C GLY A 823 29.49 -32.93 -15.45
N GLU A 824 30.28 -31.86 -15.32
CA GLU A 824 30.72 -31.34 -14.03
C GLU A 824 29.52 -30.85 -13.19
N ALA A 825 28.55 -30.15 -13.80
CA ALA A 825 27.35 -29.70 -13.10
C ALA A 825 26.54 -30.88 -12.52
N VAL A 826 26.38 -31.96 -13.30
CA VAL A 826 25.73 -33.21 -12.86
C VAL A 826 26.51 -33.88 -11.74
N ALA A 827 27.85 -33.98 -11.86
CA ALA A 827 28.68 -34.58 -10.83
C ALA A 827 28.59 -33.82 -9.49
N LEU A 828 28.66 -32.48 -9.53
CA LEU A 828 28.53 -31.64 -8.35
C LEU A 828 27.15 -31.71 -7.71
N THR A 829 26.10 -31.79 -8.52
CA THR A 829 24.72 -31.92 -8.04
C THR A 829 24.49 -33.32 -7.44
N GLY A 830 25.02 -34.38 -8.08
CA GLY A 830 25.01 -35.75 -7.56
C GLY A 830 25.79 -35.94 -6.26
N ALA A 831 26.80 -35.11 -6.01
CA ALA A 831 27.54 -35.05 -4.75
C ALA A 831 26.81 -34.28 -3.62
N GLY A 832 25.52 -33.95 -3.80
CA GLY A 832 24.71 -33.22 -2.82
C GLY A 832 24.72 -31.70 -3.00
N GLY A 833 25.29 -31.19 -4.09
CA GLY A 833 25.17 -29.79 -4.49
C GLY A 833 23.74 -29.46 -4.95
N THR A 834 23.29 -28.23 -4.71
CA THR A 834 21.99 -27.75 -5.20
C THR A 834 22.18 -26.91 -6.45
N ALA A 835 21.66 -27.39 -7.58
CA ALA A 835 21.65 -26.67 -8.83
C ALA A 835 20.79 -25.39 -8.72
N VAL A 836 21.36 -24.25 -9.13
CA VAL A 836 20.68 -22.95 -9.10
C VAL A 836 20.81 -22.25 -10.45
N GLY A 837 19.66 -21.80 -10.96
CA GLY A 837 19.53 -20.91 -12.10
C GLY A 837 19.07 -19.53 -11.66
N GLY A 838 18.86 -18.63 -12.61
CA GLY A 838 18.17 -17.37 -12.33
C GLY A 838 16.72 -17.64 -11.94
N ASN A 839 16.24 -17.00 -10.87
CA ASN A 839 14.88 -17.11 -10.34
C ASN A 839 14.56 -18.43 -9.60
N THR A 840 15.58 -19.19 -9.18
CA THR A 840 15.40 -20.33 -8.26
C THR A 840 14.98 -19.83 -6.86
N ASP A 841 13.85 -20.31 -6.35
CA ASP A 841 13.23 -19.91 -5.06
C ASP A 841 13.99 -20.46 -3.82
N LEU A 842 15.31 -20.32 -3.77
CA LEU A 842 16.12 -20.85 -2.66
C LEU A 842 15.83 -20.13 -1.34
N ALA A 843 15.76 -18.79 -1.35
CA ALA A 843 15.53 -18.02 -0.13
C ALA A 843 14.19 -18.38 0.55
N PRO A 844 13.04 -18.40 -0.15
CA PRO A 844 11.79 -18.89 0.42
C PRO A 844 11.89 -20.33 0.94
N GLN A 845 12.56 -21.24 0.22
CA GLN A 845 12.71 -22.63 0.67
C GLN A 845 13.54 -22.75 1.96
N ARG A 846 14.62 -21.96 2.08
CA ARG A 846 15.44 -21.89 3.29
C ARG A 846 14.67 -21.30 4.47
N GLN A 847 13.95 -20.20 4.25
CA GLN A 847 13.11 -19.58 5.28
C GLN A 847 12.01 -20.55 5.80
N GLN A 848 11.52 -21.45 4.94
CA GLN A 848 10.57 -22.49 5.33
C GLN A 848 11.21 -23.75 5.94
N GLY A 849 12.54 -23.80 6.06
CA GLY A 849 13.27 -24.98 6.52
C GLY A 849 13.06 -26.20 5.63
N LEU A 850 12.82 -25.99 4.33
CA LEU A 850 12.68 -27.07 3.33
C LEU A 850 14.01 -27.43 2.66
N SER A 851 14.93 -26.47 2.60
CA SER A 851 16.23 -26.64 1.96
C SER A 851 17.29 -25.96 2.81
N ALA A 852 18.46 -26.56 2.92
CA ALA A 852 19.62 -26.01 3.61
C ALA A 852 20.90 -26.41 2.86
N PRO A 853 21.08 -25.90 1.63
CA PRO A 853 22.19 -26.33 0.81
C PRO A 853 23.50 -25.79 1.37
N ARG A 854 24.49 -26.67 1.50
CA ARG A 854 25.87 -26.29 1.85
C ARG A 854 26.66 -25.86 0.61
N THR A 855 26.37 -26.47 -0.54
CA THR A 855 26.99 -26.15 -1.82
C THR A 855 25.94 -25.78 -2.86
N LEU A 856 26.12 -24.64 -3.51
CA LEU A 856 25.33 -24.21 -4.68
C LEU A 856 26.09 -24.49 -5.97
N VAL A 857 25.40 -25.01 -6.98
CA VAL A 857 25.96 -25.29 -8.32
C VAL A 857 25.34 -24.31 -9.31
N ARG A 858 26.12 -23.32 -9.75
CA ARG A 858 25.63 -22.24 -10.61
C ARG A 858 25.51 -22.69 -12.05
N LEU A 859 24.29 -22.93 -12.53
CA LEU A 859 24.08 -23.41 -13.91
C LEU A 859 24.34 -22.33 -14.98
N THR A 860 24.26 -21.05 -14.62
CA THR A 860 24.46 -19.92 -15.56
C THR A 860 25.89 -19.75 -16.05
N THR A 861 26.85 -20.52 -15.53
CA THR A 861 28.24 -20.52 -16.04
C THR A 861 28.48 -21.55 -17.13
N VAL A 862 27.59 -22.54 -17.30
CA VAL A 862 27.76 -23.63 -18.27
C VAL A 862 27.35 -23.14 -19.67
N PRO A 863 28.28 -23.02 -20.64
CA PRO A 863 27.97 -22.44 -21.95
C PRO A 863 26.90 -23.22 -22.72
N ALA A 864 26.96 -24.56 -22.67
CA ALA A 864 26.01 -25.43 -23.35
C ALA A 864 24.55 -25.29 -22.85
N LEU A 865 24.35 -24.77 -21.63
CA LEU A 865 23.01 -24.54 -21.08
C LEU A 865 22.44 -23.16 -21.46
N ARG A 866 23.23 -22.30 -22.12
CA ARG A 866 22.83 -20.92 -22.47
C ARG A 866 22.47 -20.74 -23.94
N THR A 867 22.49 -21.82 -24.72
CA THR A 867 22.24 -21.78 -26.14
C THR A 867 20.79 -22.10 -26.46
N ILE A 868 20.31 -21.50 -27.54
CA ILE A 868 19.10 -21.91 -28.25
C ILE A 868 19.57 -22.46 -29.59
N THR A 869 19.16 -23.67 -29.93
CA THR A 869 19.71 -24.40 -31.09
C THR A 869 18.58 -25.03 -31.90
N ASP A 870 18.52 -24.65 -33.18
CA ASP A 870 17.72 -25.34 -34.17
C ASP A 870 18.33 -26.70 -34.48
N ARG A 871 17.50 -27.74 -34.44
CA ARG A 871 17.88 -29.09 -34.82
C ARG A 871 17.58 -29.33 -36.30
N ASP A 872 18.31 -30.26 -36.89
CA ASP A 872 18.10 -30.68 -38.29
C ASP A 872 16.68 -31.23 -38.55
N ASP A 873 16.03 -31.78 -37.51
CA ASP A 873 14.66 -32.27 -37.56
C ASP A 873 13.60 -31.16 -37.44
N GLY A 874 14.01 -29.89 -37.33
CA GLY A 874 13.15 -28.71 -37.20
C GLY A 874 12.71 -28.37 -35.77
N ALA A 875 13.09 -29.18 -34.78
CA ALA A 875 12.82 -28.90 -33.37
C ALA A 875 13.77 -27.82 -32.81
N LEU A 876 13.35 -27.15 -31.73
CA LEU A 876 14.12 -26.10 -31.07
C LEU A 876 14.56 -26.57 -29.67
N ASP A 877 15.86 -26.69 -29.46
CA ASP A 877 16.45 -26.96 -28.13
C ASP A 877 16.77 -25.65 -27.42
N ILE A 878 16.20 -25.45 -26.23
CA ILE A 878 16.36 -24.26 -25.39
C ILE A 878 17.09 -24.66 -24.11
N GLY A 879 18.33 -24.21 -23.94
CA GLY A 879 19.13 -24.51 -22.75
C GLY A 879 18.50 -23.98 -21.45
N ALA A 880 18.69 -24.70 -20.34
CA ALA A 880 18.09 -24.36 -19.04
C ALA A 880 18.60 -23.06 -18.42
N ALA A 881 19.77 -22.57 -18.82
CA ALA A 881 20.37 -21.31 -18.38
C ALA A 881 20.16 -20.16 -19.38
N VAL A 882 19.39 -20.37 -20.45
CA VAL A 882 18.88 -19.31 -21.31
C VAL A 882 18.05 -18.35 -20.45
N THR A 883 18.28 -17.05 -20.57
CA THR A 883 17.52 -16.04 -19.85
C THR A 883 16.14 -15.89 -20.47
N LEU A 884 15.16 -15.44 -19.68
CA LEU A 884 13.81 -15.26 -20.19
C LEU A 884 13.77 -14.22 -21.32
N ASP A 885 14.49 -13.11 -21.21
CA ASP A 885 14.55 -12.12 -22.30
C ASP A 885 15.17 -12.70 -23.59
N ALA A 886 16.22 -13.51 -23.49
CA ALA A 886 16.80 -14.17 -24.66
C ALA A 886 15.81 -15.18 -25.29
N LEU A 887 15.04 -15.90 -24.46
CA LEU A 887 13.99 -16.78 -24.92
C LEU A 887 12.89 -16.01 -25.66
N ALA A 888 12.40 -14.90 -25.09
CA ALA A 888 11.36 -14.07 -25.73
C ALA A 888 11.84 -13.56 -27.09
N ALA A 889 13.05 -13.01 -27.17
CA ALA A 889 13.63 -12.52 -28.42
C ALA A 889 13.77 -13.62 -29.48
N ALA A 890 14.23 -14.81 -29.09
CA ALA A 890 14.45 -15.92 -30.04
C ALA A 890 13.15 -16.61 -30.51
N THR A 891 12.08 -16.51 -29.73
CA THR A 891 10.79 -17.14 -30.06
C THR A 891 9.81 -16.18 -30.73
N ARG A 892 10.03 -14.87 -30.67
CA ARG A 892 9.20 -13.87 -31.33
C ARG A 892 9.13 -14.13 -32.85
N GLY A 893 7.92 -14.13 -33.42
CA GLY A 893 7.64 -14.41 -34.83
C GLY A 893 7.64 -15.90 -35.22
N ARG A 894 8.01 -16.82 -34.32
CA ARG A 894 7.97 -18.28 -34.55
C ARG A 894 7.10 -19.02 -33.55
N PHE A 895 7.22 -18.68 -32.27
CA PHE A 895 6.46 -19.21 -31.15
C PHE A 895 5.98 -18.06 -30.25
N ASP A 896 5.16 -17.15 -30.79
CA ASP A 896 4.76 -15.91 -30.12
C ASP A 896 4.15 -16.13 -28.74
N ALA A 897 3.38 -17.21 -28.54
CA ALA A 897 2.83 -17.56 -27.23
C ALA A 897 3.90 -17.75 -26.14
N VAL A 898 5.11 -18.23 -26.49
CA VAL A 898 6.23 -18.34 -25.53
C VAL A 898 6.73 -16.95 -25.15
N ALA A 899 6.92 -16.10 -26.14
CA ALA A 899 7.41 -14.75 -25.95
C ALA A 899 6.39 -13.88 -25.18
N ASP A 900 5.10 -13.99 -25.49
CA ASP A 900 3.99 -13.35 -24.77
C ASP A 900 3.93 -13.79 -23.30
N ALA A 901 4.06 -15.10 -23.05
CA ALA A 901 4.11 -15.62 -21.70
C ALA A 901 5.31 -15.06 -20.94
N VAL A 902 6.48 -15.01 -21.56
CA VAL A 902 7.68 -14.42 -20.95
C VAL A 902 7.48 -12.94 -20.65
N GLU A 903 7.02 -12.13 -21.59
CA GLU A 903 6.89 -10.68 -21.41
C GLU A 903 5.85 -10.32 -20.33
N SER A 904 4.88 -11.22 -20.10
CA SER A 904 3.93 -11.11 -18.98
C SER A 904 4.52 -11.45 -17.60
N ILE A 905 5.76 -11.97 -17.53
CA ILE A 905 6.45 -12.34 -16.29
C ILE A 905 7.34 -11.18 -15.83
N ALA A 906 7.05 -10.65 -14.63
CA ALA A 906 7.92 -9.73 -13.90
C ALA A 906 8.39 -8.50 -14.71
N SER A 907 9.38 -7.76 -14.21
CA SER A 907 10.02 -6.67 -14.94
C SER A 907 11.14 -7.17 -15.85
N ALA A 908 11.55 -6.34 -16.82
CA ALA A 908 12.67 -6.65 -17.72
C ALA A 908 13.97 -6.98 -16.95
N GLN A 909 14.27 -6.26 -15.87
CA GLN A 909 15.46 -6.53 -15.05
C GLN A 909 15.44 -7.94 -14.45
N ILE A 910 14.27 -8.43 -14.04
CA ILE A 910 14.12 -9.80 -13.52
C ILE A 910 14.27 -10.81 -14.65
N ARG A 911 13.67 -10.56 -15.83
CA ARG A 911 13.75 -11.47 -16.97
C ARG A 911 15.14 -11.58 -17.59
N ALA A 912 15.93 -10.52 -17.52
CA ALA A 912 17.31 -10.49 -17.97
C ALA A 912 18.21 -11.45 -17.19
N VAL A 913 17.85 -11.78 -15.95
CA VAL A 913 18.60 -12.72 -15.09
C VAL A 913 17.87 -14.04 -14.85
N ALA A 914 16.54 -14.07 -14.89
CA ALA A 914 15.74 -15.27 -14.73
C ALA A 914 16.00 -16.24 -15.87
N THR A 915 16.10 -17.53 -15.57
CA THR A 915 16.42 -18.56 -16.56
C THR A 915 15.26 -19.50 -16.80
N VAL A 916 15.20 -20.15 -17.97
CA VAL A 916 14.16 -21.13 -18.32
C VAL A 916 14.08 -22.26 -17.29
N GLY A 917 15.20 -22.91 -16.99
CA GLY A 917 15.27 -23.98 -15.99
C GLY A 917 14.88 -23.48 -14.61
N GLY A 918 15.38 -22.30 -14.21
CA GLY A 918 15.02 -21.66 -12.95
C GLY A 918 13.52 -21.36 -12.82
N ASN A 919 12.86 -20.95 -13.90
CA ASN A 919 11.41 -20.73 -13.96
C ASN A 919 10.60 -22.02 -13.81
N LEU A 920 11.01 -23.10 -14.48
CA LEU A 920 10.32 -24.40 -14.41
C LEU A 920 10.40 -25.06 -13.02
N VAL A 921 11.49 -24.83 -12.28
CA VAL A 921 11.69 -25.38 -10.92
C VAL A 921 11.31 -24.41 -9.79
N GLN A 922 10.55 -23.35 -10.09
CA GLN A 922 10.11 -22.41 -9.06
C GLN A 922 9.30 -23.09 -7.98
N ALA A 923 9.39 -22.55 -6.76
CA ALA A 923 8.55 -23.03 -5.68
C ALA A 923 7.10 -22.54 -5.88
N LYS A 924 6.19 -23.25 -5.23
CA LYS A 924 4.75 -23.00 -5.31
C LYS A 924 4.38 -21.56 -5.01
N ARG A 925 3.43 -21.05 -5.80
CA ARG A 925 2.67 -19.85 -5.46
C ARG A 925 1.56 -20.26 -4.47
N CYS A 926 1.90 -20.25 -3.18
CA CYS A 926 0.94 -20.37 -2.09
C CYS A 926 1.43 -19.47 -0.97
N TRP A 927 0.65 -18.47 -0.62
CA TRP A 927 1.07 -17.50 0.38
C TRP A 927 1.19 -18.08 1.80
N PHE A 928 0.40 -19.06 2.23
CA PHE A 928 0.63 -19.76 3.50
C PHE A 928 2.01 -20.42 3.52
N PHE A 929 2.38 -21.07 2.41
CA PHE A 929 3.71 -21.66 2.25
C PHE A 929 4.80 -20.59 2.29
N ARG A 930 4.61 -19.45 1.63
CA ARG A 930 5.62 -18.38 1.59
C ARG A 930 5.72 -17.55 2.86
N ASN A 931 4.70 -17.57 3.72
CA ASN A 931 4.64 -16.79 4.95
C ASN A 931 4.82 -17.63 6.23
N GLY A 932 5.59 -18.73 6.17
CA GLY A 932 6.05 -19.41 7.38
C GLY A 932 5.05 -20.39 8.01
N PHE A 933 3.93 -20.74 7.37
CA PHE A 933 2.95 -21.66 7.96
C PHE A 933 3.41 -23.12 7.88
N ASP A 934 3.19 -23.88 8.98
CA ASP A 934 2.95 -25.33 9.16
C ASP A 934 2.37 -26.14 7.99
N CYS A 935 2.84 -26.06 6.74
CA CYS A 935 2.12 -26.60 5.58
C CYS A 935 2.44 -28.08 5.27
N TYR A 936 1.65 -28.67 4.37
CA TYR A 936 1.79 -30.06 3.91
C TYR A 936 3.21 -30.44 3.44
N LYS A 937 3.98 -29.51 2.86
CA LYS A 937 5.35 -29.80 2.41
C LYS A 937 6.34 -30.02 3.57
N ARG A 938 6.08 -29.46 4.76
CA ARG A 938 7.00 -29.55 5.90
C ARG A 938 6.72 -30.75 6.81
N GLY A 939 5.44 -31.08 7.02
CA GLY A 939 5.03 -32.19 7.89
C GLY A 939 4.21 -33.28 7.21
N GLY A 940 4.12 -33.26 5.88
CA GLY A 940 3.36 -34.25 5.13
C GLY A 940 1.88 -34.28 5.51
N ALA A 941 1.32 -35.49 5.53
CA ALA A 941 -0.10 -35.72 5.81
C ALA A 941 -0.52 -35.47 7.28
N THR A 942 0.33 -34.97 8.16
CA THR A 942 -0.09 -34.55 9.51
C THR A 942 -0.35 -33.04 9.60
N CYS A 943 0.15 -32.24 8.65
CA CYS A 943 -0.06 -30.79 8.63
C CYS A 943 -1.39 -30.37 7.96
N PRO A 944 -2.04 -29.28 8.41
CA PRO A 944 -3.21 -28.75 7.73
C PRO A 944 -2.84 -28.00 6.45
N CYS A 945 -3.80 -27.86 5.54
CA CYS A 945 -3.72 -26.85 4.49
C CYS A 945 -4.54 -25.62 4.90
N TYR A 946 -3.84 -24.55 5.22
CA TYR A 946 -4.46 -23.32 5.73
C TYR A 946 -5.36 -22.64 4.69
N ALA A 947 -5.12 -22.85 3.39
CA ALA A 947 -5.98 -22.35 2.32
C ALA A 947 -7.44 -22.83 2.41
N VAL A 948 -7.71 -23.95 3.08
CA VAL A 948 -9.09 -24.47 3.22
C VAL A 948 -9.96 -23.56 4.08
N GLN A 949 -9.39 -22.88 5.08
CA GLN A 949 -10.11 -21.99 6.00
C GLN A 949 -9.75 -20.52 5.86
N GLY A 950 -8.58 -20.23 5.30
CA GLY A 950 -8.13 -18.86 5.06
C GLY A 950 -8.44 -18.38 3.64
N ASP A 951 -7.88 -17.24 3.26
CA ASP A 951 -8.07 -16.68 1.93
C ASP A 951 -7.36 -17.53 0.86
N HIS A 952 -8.15 -17.81 -0.18
CA HIS A 952 -7.79 -18.71 -1.27
C HIS A 952 -8.23 -18.19 -2.63
N ARG A 953 -8.68 -16.92 -2.70
CA ARG A 953 -9.37 -16.36 -3.86
C ARG A 953 -8.53 -16.42 -5.13
N PHE A 954 -7.25 -16.07 -5.04
CA PHE A 954 -6.39 -15.85 -6.22
C PHE A 954 -5.41 -17.01 -6.48
N TYR A 955 -4.50 -17.29 -5.54
CA TYR A 955 -3.33 -18.15 -5.82
C TYR A 955 -3.51 -19.64 -5.50
N HIS A 956 -4.74 -20.15 -5.47
CA HIS A 956 -5.02 -21.55 -5.12
C HIS A 956 -5.79 -22.28 -6.21
N ALA A 957 -5.64 -23.60 -6.22
CA ALA A 957 -6.21 -24.49 -7.22
C ALA A 957 -7.74 -24.52 -7.11
N ALA A 958 -8.39 -24.46 -8.26
CA ALA A 958 -9.81 -24.72 -8.45
C ALA A 958 -10.05 -26.10 -9.08
N ILE A 959 -9.03 -26.71 -9.70
CA ILE A 959 -9.09 -28.02 -10.35
C ILE A 959 -8.01 -28.93 -9.75
N GLY A 960 -8.35 -30.19 -9.47
CA GLY A 960 -7.35 -31.22 -9.10
C GLY A 960 -6.63 -30.99 -7.75
N GLY A 961 -6.93 -29.90 -7.04
CA GLY A 961 -6.45 -29.66 -5.69
C GLY A 961 -6.87 -30.79 -4.76
N HIS A 962 -5.93 -31.36 -4.01
CA HIS A 962 -6.22 -32.44 -3.09
C HIS A 962 -6.24 -31.90 -1.66
N ARG A 963 -5.35 -32.37 -0.79
CA ARG A 963 -5.07 -31.76 0.51
C ARG A 963 -4.30 -30.45 0.37
N CYS A 964 -3.38 -30.34 -0.59
CA CYS A 964 -2.69 -29.10 -0.91
C CYS A 964 -3.40 -28.37 -2.07
N GLN A 965 -3.71 -27.08 -1.87
CA GLN A 965 -4.35 -26.23 -2.88
C GLN A 965 -3.37 -25.36 -3.66
N ALA A 966 -2.06 -25.64 -3.62
CA ALA A 966 -1.11 -24.86 -4.39
C ALA A 966 -1.24 -25.13 -5.89
N VAL A 967 -0.94 -24.12 -6.68
CA VAL A 967 -0.99 -24.17 -8.14
C VAL A 967 0.40 -24.34 -8.74
N THR A 968 0.46 -24.72 -10.02
CA THR A 968 1.69 -24.67 -10.82
C THR A 968 2.23 -23.24 -10.84
N PRO A 969 3.52 -23.01 -10.56
CA PRO A 969 4.07 -21.66 -10.46
C PRO A 969 4.57 -21.06 -11.77
N SER A 970 4.58 -21.82 -12.88
CA SER A 970 5.24 -21.48 -14.14
C SER A 970 4.23 -21.29 -15.28
N ASP A 971 4.14 -20.06 -15.80
CA ASP A 971 3.39 -19.73 -17.02
C ASP A 971 4.04 -20.39 -18.26
N LEU A 972 5.37 -20.52 -18.27
CA LEU A 972 6.09 -21.28 -19.31
C LEU A 972 5.70 -22.75 -19.31
N GLY A 973 5.51 -23.36 -18.14
CA GLY A 973 5.00 -24.73 -18.04
C GLY A 973 3.65 -24.90 -18.75
N THR A 974 2.77 -23.90 -18.68
CA THR A 974 1.48 -23.89 -19.39
C THR A 974 1.67 -23.86 -20.90
N VAL A 975 2.46 -22.90 -21.42
CA VAL A 975 2.68 -22.74 -22.87
C VAL A 975 3.44 -23.92 -23.45
N PHE A 976 4.51 -24.37 -22.79
CA PHE A 976 5.27 -25.54 -23.23
C PHE A 976 4.41 -26.80 -23.26
N THR A 977 3.45 -26.94 -22.35
CA THR A 977 2.48 -28.06 -22.41
C THR A 977 1.57 -27.95 -23.63
N ALA A 978 1.17 -26.74 -24.03
CA ALA A 978 0.37 -26.53 -25.25
C ALA A 978 1.17 -26.81 -26.53
N LEU A 979 2.50 -26.66 -26.48
CA LEU A 979 3.41 -26.95 -27.59
C LEU A 979 3.94 -28.40 -27.58
N ASP A 980 3.42 -29.28 -26.71
CA ASP A 980 3.90 -30.66 -26.53
C ASP A 980 5.43 -30.74 -26.27
N ALA A 981 5.99 -29.74 -25.60
CA ALA A 981 7.44 -29.67 -25.36
C ALA A 981 7.95 -30.80 -24.45
N LEU A 982 9.24 -31.10 -24.58
CA LEU A 982 9.94 -32.12 -23.81
C LEU A 982 10.96 -31.45 -22.89
N VAL A 983 11.11 -31.94 -21.66
CA VAL A 983 12.16 -31.52 -20.74
C VAL A 983 13.28 -32.55 -20.79
N LEU A 984 14.48 -32.08 -21.07
CA LEU A 984 15.70 -32.88 -21.07
C LEU A 984 16.34 -32.77 -19.69
N LEU A 985 16.60 -33.92 -19.10
CA LEU A 985 17.10 -34.07 -17.75
C LEU A 985 18.39 -34.86 -17.78
N SER A 986 19.36 -34.41 -16.98
CA SER A 986 20.64 -35.10 -16.81
C SER A 986 20.92 -35.31 -15.33
N GLY A 987 21.38 -36.51 -14.97
CA GLY A 987 21.71 -36.87 -13.60
C GLY A 987 22.71 -38.02 -13.53
N PRO A 988 23.10 -38.46 -12.33
CA PRO A 988 24.07 -39.56 -12.15
C PRO A 988 23.63 -40.88 -12.78
N GLY A 989 22.32 -41.08 -12.97
CA GLY A 989 21.75 -42.26 -13.62
C GLY A 989 21.65 -42.18 -15.15
N GLY A 990 22.25 -41.16 -15.77
CA GLY A 990 22.16 -40.89 -17.21
C GLY A 990 21.09 -39.88 -17.60
N ASP A 991 21.00 -39.60 -18.90
CA ASP A 991 20.07 -38.65 -19.47
C ASP A 991 18.68 -39.26 -19.69
N ARG A 992 17.63 -38.46 -19.50
CA ARG A 992 16.27 -38.84 -19.88
C ARG A 992 15.46 -37.64 -20.35
N THR A 993 14.45 -37.94 -21.15
CA THR A 993 13.53 -36.95 -21.69
C THR A 993 12.13 -37.24 -21.18
N VAL A 994 11.42 -36.21 -20.71
CA VAL A 994 10.03 -36.34 -20.23
C VAL A 994 9.14 -35.30 -20.90
N PRO A 995 7.87 -35.62 -21.21
CA PRO A 995 6.90 -34.59 -21.59
C PRO A 995 6.77 -33.54 -20.49
N ILE A 996 6.71 -32.25 -20.84
CA ILE A 996 6.58 -31.16 -19.86
C ILE A 996 5.32 -31.29 -18.99
N GLY A 997 4.24 -31.86 -19.53
CA GLY A 997 3.02 -32.14 -18.76
C GLY A 997 3.25 -33.16 -17.62
N ASP A 998 4.20 -34.08 -17.80
CA ASP A 998 4.58 -35.10 -16.81
C ASP A 998 5.74 -34.64 -15.92
N PHE A 999 6.40 -33.53 -16.28
CA PHE A 999 7.44 -32.93 -15.46
C PHE A 999 6.89 -32.48 -14.10
N TYR A 1000 5.66 -31.96 -14.07
CA TYR A 1000 4.95 -31.59 -12.85
C TYR A 1000 4.09 -32.75 -12.36
N THR A 1001 4.41 -33.33 -11.21
CA THR A 1001 3.75 -34.55 -10.71
C THR A 1001 2.68 -34.29 -9.66
N GLY A 1002 2.58 -33.04 -9.19
CA GLY A 1002 1.66 -32.64 -8.14
C GLY A 1002 1.89 -31.19 -7.77
N PRO A 1003 1.26 -30.69 -6.69
CA PRO A 1003 1.48 -29.33 -6.25
C PRO A 1003 2.96 -29.25 -5.89
N GLY A 1004 3.71 -28.48 -6.68
CA GLY A 1004 5.15 -28.20 -6.51
C GLY A 1004 6.00 -29.43 -6.22
N GLU A 1005 5.66 -30.55 -6.85
CA GLU A 1005 6.59 -31.64 -7.09
C GLU A 1005 6.91 -31.61 -8.58
N THR A 1006 8.19 -31.83 -8.89
CA THR A 1006 8.61 -32.19 -10.24
C THR A 1006 8.97 -33.67 -10.25
N CYS A 1007 9.17 -34.25 -11.43
CA CYS A 1007 9.67 -35.60 -11.57
C CYS A 1007 11.20 -35.72 -11.37
N LEU A 1008 11.89 -34.63 -11.01
CA LEU A 1008 13.34 -34.62 -10.81
C LEU A 1008 13.75 -35.61 -9.71
N ARG A 1009 14.76 -36.43 -10.00
CA ARG A 1009 15.39 -37.35 -9.06
C ARG A 1009 16.53 -36.65 -8.32
N ASP A 1010 16.97 -37.23 -7.21
CA ASP A 1010 18.12 -36.71 -6.47
C ASP A 1010 19.36 -36.64 -7.38
N GLY A 1011 20.02 -35.47 -7.39
CA GLY A 1011 21.20 -35.21 -8.24
C GLY A 1011 20.89 -34.83 -9.69
N GLU A 1012 19.62 -34.87 -10.11
CA GLU A 1012 19.20 -34.54 -11.47
C GLU A 1012 18.94 -33.04 -11.65
N LEU A 1013 19.26 -32.52 -12.84
CA LEU A 1013 18.99 -31.13 -13.21
C LEU A 1013 18.34 -31.04 -14.60
N VAL A 1014 17.60 -29.96 -14.83
CA VAL A 1014 17.07 -29.62 -16.15
C VAL A 1014 18.20 -29.07 -17.01
N THR A 1015 18.46 -29.66 -18.17
CA THR A 1015 19.50 -29.22 -19.11
C THR A 1015 18.93 -28.41 -20.27
N ALA A 1016 17.77 -28.81 -20.79
CA ALA A 1016 17.10 -28.08 -21.86
C ALA A 1016 15.59 -28.36 -21.90
N VAL A 1017 14.87 -27.52 -22.64
CA VAL A 1017 13.50 -27.75 -23.09
C VAL A 1017 13.52 -27.86 -24.61
N ARG A 1018 12.92 -28.91 -25.17
CA ARG A 1018 12.78 -29.12 -26.61
C ARG A 1018 11.36 -28.83 -27.05
N ILE A 1019 11.17 -27.86 -27.94
CA ILE A 1019 9.91 -27.66 -28.65
C ILE A 1019 9.96 -28.51 -29.93
N PRO A 1020 9.05 -29.48 -30.12
CA PRO A 1020 9.07 -30.36 -31.29
C PRO A 1020 8.77 -29.60 -32.59
N ALA A 1021 9.31 -30.07 -33.71
CA ALA A 1021 9.11 -29.44 -35.02
C ALA A 1021 7.63 -29.26 -35.39
N ALA A 1022 6.80 -30.26 -35.09
CA ALA A 1022 5.36 -30.23 -35.35
C ALA A 1022 4.60 -29.10 -34.61
N ALA A 1023 5.20 -28.47 -33.61
CA ALA A 1023 4.61 -27.31 -32.95
C ALA A 1023 4.77 -26.02 -33.77
N ALA A 1024 5.73 -25.96 -34.70
CA ALA A 1024 5.94 -24.79 -35.57
C ALA A 1024 4.80 -24.60 -36.58
N ASP A 1025 4.11 -25.68 -36.94
CA ASP A 1025 2.96 -25.65 -37.85
C ASP A 1025 1.63 -25.33 -37.14
N ARG A 1026 1.66 -25.10 -35.82
CA ARG A 1026 0.47 -24.80 -35.01
C ARG A 1026 0.38 -23.31 -34.72
N ARG A 1027 -0.84 -22.78 -34.77
CA ARG A 1027 -1.14 -21.51 -34.11
C ARG A 1027 -1.16 -21.77 -32.61
N CYS A 1028 -0.51 -20.91 -31.83
CA CYS A 1028 -0.55 -20.97 -30.37
C CYS A 1028 -0.83 -19.58 -29.81
N VAL A 1029 -1.78 -19.49 -28.89
CA VAL A 1029 -2.18 -18.24 -28.23
C VAL A 1029 -2.06 -18.40 -26.73
N PHE A 1030 -1.45 -17.42 -26.07
CA PHE A 1030 -1.39 -17.34 -24.60
C PHE A 1030 -2.24 -16.17 -24.08
N ASP A 1031 -2.84 -16.36 -22.91
CA ASP A 1031 -3.54 -15.32 -22.17
C ASP A 1031 -3.33 -15.50 -20.66
N LYS A 1032 -3.30 -14.39 -19.92
CA LYS A 1032 -3.03 -14.37 -18.48
C LYS A 1032 -3.88 -13.33 -17.77
N LEU A 1033 -4.63 -13.79 -16.78
CA LEU A 1033 -5.25 -12.95 -15.77
C LEU A 1033 -4.30 -12.82 -14.58
N GLN A 1034 -3.99 -11.58 -14.23
CA GLN A 1034 -3.14 -11.19 -13.10
C GLN A 1034 -3.78 -9.99 -12.41
N LEU A 1035 -3.51 -9.80 -11.12
CA LEU A 1035 -4.10 -8.69 -10.37
C LEU A 1035 -3.44 -7.35 -10.71
N TRP A 1036 -2.14 -7.36 -11.05
CA TRP A 1036 -1.38 -6.19 -11.51
C TRP A 1036 -0.31 -6.60 -12.52
N SER A 1037 0.21 -5.63 -13.28
CA SER A 1037 1.18 -5.88 -14.36
C SER A 1037 2.45 -6.55 -13.84
N GLY A 1038 2.78 -7.75 -14.35
CA GLY A 1038 3.99 -8.50 -13.98
C GLY A 1038 3.85 -9.30 -12.68
N ASP A 1039 2.63 -9.57 -12.23
CA ASP A 1039 2.32 -10.44 -11.09
C ASP A 1039 2.29 -11.93 -11.50
N PHE A 1040 2.06 -12.81 -10.54
CA PHE A 1040 1.74 -14.21 -10.82
C PHE A 1040 0.38 -14.36 -11.49
N ALA A 1041 0.26 -15.36 -12.35
CA ALA A 1041 -1.04 -15.70 -12.93
C ALA A 1041 -2.01 -16.12 -11.83
N VAL A 1042 -3.21 -15.53 -11.86
CA VAL A 1042 -4.38 -16.05 -11.16
C VAL A 1042 -5.02 -17.16 -12.00
N VAL A 1043 -5.10 -16.93 -13.31
CA VAL A 1043 -5.49 -17.90 -14.34
C VAL A 1043 -4.61 -17.63 -15.56
N SER A 1044 -4.13 -18.68 -16.21
CA SER A 1044 -3.51 -18.55 -17.53
C SER A 1044 -4.05 -19.62 -18.48
N VAL A 1045 -4.11 -19.30 -19.77
CA VAL A 1045 -4.62 -20.18 -20.82
C VAL A 1045 -3.61 -20.21 -21.95
N ALA A 1046 -3.29 -21.41 -22.43
CA ALA A 1046 -2.56 -21.61 -23.67
C ALA A 1046 -3.37 -22.54 -24.57
N LEU A 1047 -3.73 -22.06 -25.76
CA LEU A 1047 -4.39 -22.85 -26.79
C LEU A 1047 -3.42 -23.08 -27.95
N SER A 1048 -3.38 -24.29 -28.49
CA SER A 1048 -2.59 -24.59 -29.68
C SER A 1048 -3.31 -25.57 -30.60
N ALA A 1049 -3.33 -25.32 -31.90
CA ALA A 1049 -3.86 -26.23 -32.91
C ALA A 1049 -3.28 -25.91 -34.29
N THR A 1050 -3.27 -26.90 -35.18
CA THR A 1050 -3.13 -26.64 -36.61
C THR A 1050 -4.50 -26.18 -37.12
N VAL A 1051 -4.56 -24.98 -37.69
CA VAL A 1051 -5.81 -24.36 -38.17
C VAL A 1051 -5.80 -24.32 -39.69
N THR A 1052 -6.64 -25.14 -40.31
CA THR A 1052 -6.76 -25.24 -41.78
C THR A 1052 -8.21 -25.01 -42.19
N ALA A 1053 -8.48 -23.88 -42.86
CA ALA A 1053 -9.83 -23.48 -43.28
C ALA A 1053 -10.87 -23.55 -42.13
N GLY A 1054 -10.50 -23.05 -40.95
CA GLY A 1054 -11.35 -23.05 -39.75
C GLY A 1054 -11.50 -24.41 -39.06
N ARG A 1055 -10.80 -25.46 -39.52
CA ARG A 1055 -10.77 -26.77 -38.87
C ARG A 1055 -9.56 -26.87 -37.95
N TRP A 1056 -9.78 -27.32 -36.72
CA TRP A 1056 -8.71 -27.53 -35.74
C TRP A 1056 -8.25 -28.98 -35.76
N ASP A 1057 -6.93 -29.19 -35.71
CA ASP A 1057 -6.32 -30.50 -35.54
C ASP A 1057 -5.13 -30.44 -34.58
N GLY A 1058 -4.87 -31.53 -33.86
CA GLY A 1058 -3.84 -31.60 -32.83
C GLY A 1058 -4.06 -30.61 -31.67
N THR A 1059 -5.31 -30.32 -31.33
CA THR A 1059 -5.73 -29.28 -30.39
C THR A 1059 -5.15 -29.52 -28.99
N ARG A 1060 -4.70 -28.45 -28.35
CA ARG A 1060 -4.28 -28.37 -26.95
C ARG A 1060 -5.01 -27.24 -26.27
N VAL A 1061 -5.65 -27.55 -25.15
CA VAL A 1061 -6.36 -26.57 -24.30
C VAL A 1061 -5.77 -26.69 -22.90
N VAL A 1062 -4.81 -25.82 -22.58
CA VAL A 1062 -4.04 -25.91 -21.34
C VAL A 1062 -4.36 -24.73 -20.43
N LEU A 1063 -4.75 -25.05 -19.19
CA LEU A 1063 -5.00 -24.08 -18.14
C LEU A 1063 -3.87 -24.11 -17.10
N GLY A 1064 -3.27 -22.95 -16.87
CA GLY A 1064 -2.29 -22.67 -15.82
C GLY A 1064 -2.93 -21.98 -14.62
N ALA A 1065 -2.21 -21.99 -13.48
CA ALA A 1065 -2.61 -21.34 -12.21
C ALA A 1065 -3.99 -21.74 -11.63
N VAL A 1066 -4.72 -22.67 -12.24
CA VAL A 1066 -6.01 -23.21 -11.73
C VAL A 1066 -5.86 -24.61 -11.14
N ALA A 1067 -4.73 -25.26 -11.36
CA ALA A 1067 -4.45 -26.63 -10.96
C ALA A 1067 -3.01 -26.81 -10.44
N PRO A 1068 -2.73 -27.89 -9.67
CA PRO A 1068 -1.38 -28.22 -9.21
C PRO A 1068 -0.34 -28.48 -10.29
N THR A 1069 -0.78 -28.84 -11.50
CA THR A 1069 0.00 -29.08 -12.71
C THR A 1069 -0.63 -28.28 -13.86
N PRO A 1070 0.07 -27.97 -14.97
CA PRO A 1070 -0.58 -27.48 -16.19
C PRO A 1070 -1.70 -28.45 -16.58
N TRP A 1071 -2.94 -27.98 -16.62
CA TRP A 1071 -4.11 -28.86 -16.73
C TRP A 1071 -4.66 -28.84 -18.15
N ARG A 1072 -4.68 -30.01 -18.80
CA ARG A 1072 -5.23 -30.18 -20.14
C ARG A 1072 -6.71 -30.52 -20.11
N ALA A 1073 -7.53 -29.78 -20.84
CA ALA A 1073 -8.94 -30.08 -21.07
C ALA A 1073 -9.09 -31.11 -22.20
N ARG A 1074 -8.70 -32.36 -21.93
CA ARG A 1074 -8.56 -33.42 -22.94
C ARG A 1074 -9.88 -33.78 -23.63
N ALA A 1075 -11.01 -33.71 -22.90
CA ALA A 1075 -12.31 -34.00 -23.52
C ALA A 1075 -12.71 -32.89 -24.50
N THR A 1076 -12.38 -31.66 -24.17
CA THR A 1076 -12.53 -30.49 -25.05
C THR A 1076 -11.62 -30.60 -26.27
N GLU A 1077 -10.33 -30.91 -26.08
CA GLU A 1077 -9.37 -31.15 -27.16
C GLU A 1077 -9.91 -32.17 -28.18
N ALA A 1078 -10.31 -33.36 -27.70
CA ALA A 1078 -10.87 -34.41 -28.55
C ALA A 1078 -12.20 -34.02 -29.21
N GLY A 1079 -12.98 -33.15 -28.57
CA GLY A 1079 -14.24 -32.64 -29.12
C GLY A 1079 -14.05 -31.56 -30.19
N CYS A 1080 -12.89 -30.92 -30.27
CA CYS A 1080 -12.53 -29.93 -31.28
C CYS A 1080 -11.76 -30.53 -32.45
N ASP A 1081 -10.96 -31.56 -32.20
CA ASP A 1081 -10.12 -32.18 -33.22
C ASP A 1081 -10.92 -32.73 -34.40
N GLY A 1082 -10.50 -32.33 -35.59
CA GLY A 1082 -11.05 -32.76 -36.85
C GLY A 1082 -12.43 -32.17 -37.18
N ALA A 1083 -12.93 -31.20 -36.42
CA ALA A 1083 -14.18 -30.47 -36.68
C ALA A 1083 -13.90 -29.00 -37.04
N PRO A 1084 -14.79 -28.35 -37.84
CA PRO A 1084 -14.81 -26.90 -37.94
C PRO A 1084 -14.98 -26.27 -36.55
N PHE A 1085 -14.26 -25.19 -36.29
CA PHE A 1085 -14.38 -24.44 -35.05
C PHE A 1085 -15.77 -23.83 -34.93
N ASP A 1086 -16.37 -24.01 -33.75
CA ASP A 1086 -17.63 -23.40 -33.37
C ASP A 1086 -17.49 -22.93 -31.91
N ALA A 1087 -17.59 -21.62 -31.70
CA ALA A 1087 -17.34 -21.01 -30.39
C ALA A 1087 -18.31 -21.52 -29.32
N ALA A 1088 -19.59 -21.73 -29.69
CA ALA A 1088 -20.61 -22.21 -28.77
C ALA A 1088 -20.35 -23.66 -28.33
N ARG A 1089 -19.96 -24.54 -29.26
CA ARG A 1089 -19.54 -25.91 -28.99
C ARG A 1089 -18.27 -25.96 -28.15
N PHE A 1090 -17.26 -25.15 -28.49
CA PHE A 1090 -16.02 -25.06 -27.71
C PHE A 1090 -16.32 -24.67 -26.26
N ARG A 1091 -17.09 -23.60 -26.05
CA ARG A 1091 -17.58 -23.15 -24.73
C ARG A 1091 -18.30 -24.26 -23.99
N ALA A 1092 -19.26 -24.93 -24.64
CA ALA A 1092 -20.04 -25.98 -23.99
C ALA A 1092 -19.21 -27.20 -23.59
N LEU A 1093 -18.26 -27.62 -24.43
CA LEU A 1093 -17.32 -28.71 -24.13
C LEU A 1093 -16.43 -28.36 -22.94
N LEU A 1094 -15.81 -27.18 -22.97
CA LEU A 1094 -14.91 -26.74 -21.91
C LEU A 1094 -15.65 -26.52 -20.59
N ASP A 1095 -16.79 -25.84 -20.61
CA ASP A 1095 -17.59 -25.62 -19.42
C ASP A 1095 -18.07 -26.94 -18.79
N GLY A 1096 -18.50 -27.89 -19.62
CA GLY A 1096 -18.86 -29.24 -19.18
C GLY A 1096 -17.69 -29.99 -18.53
N GLU A 1097 -16.49 -29.88 -19.09
CA GLU A 1097 -15.29 -30.48 -18.54
C GLU A 1097 -14.86 -29.81 -17.22
N LEU A 1098 -14.89 -28.47 -17.16
CA LEU A 1098 -14.63 -27.69 -15.94
C LEU A 1098 -15.65 -28.02 -14.84
N ALA A 1099 -16.93 -28.16 -15.16
CA ALA A 1099 -17.96 -28.58 -14.21
C ALA A 1099 -17.70 -29.99 -13.66
N ARG A 1100 -17.24 -30.91 -14.52
CA ARG A 1100 -16.88 -32.28 -14.12
C ARG A 1100 -15.67 -32.33 -13.20
N HIS A 1101 -14.61 -31.58 -13.51
CA HIS A 1101 -13.31 -31.70 -12.84
C HIS A 1101 -13.05 -30.65 -11.74
N GLY A 1102 -13.67 -29.47 -11.80
CA GLY A 1102 -13.40 -28.34 -10.90
C GLY A 1102 -13.87 -28.56 -9.47
N HIS A 1103 -12.94 -28.64 -8.51
CA HIS A 1103 -13.22 -28.80 -7.08
C HIS A 1103 -12.76 -27.58 -6.27
N PRO A 1104 -13.34 -26.39 -6.53
CA PRO A 1104 -12.93 -25.15 -5.88
C PRO A 1104 -13.29 -25.15 -4.40
N LEU A 1105 -12.64 -24.25 -3.69
CA LEU A 1105 -13.06 -23.78 -2.38
C LEU A 1105 -14.09 -22.66 -2.54
N ALA A 1106 -14.76 -22.27 -1.45
CA ALA A 1106 -15.95 -21.42 -1.50
C ALA A 1106 -15.76 -20.03 -2.13
N GLY A 1107 -14.53 -19.52 -2.20
CA GLY A 1107 -14.20 -18.19 -2.73
C GLY A 1107 -13.29 -18.19 -3.96
N ASN A 1108 -13.06 -19.33 -4.62
CA ASN A 1108 -12.22 -19.37 -5.83
C ASN A 1108 -12.83 -20.14 -7.00
N ASP A 1109 -14.14 -20.39 -6.98
CA ASP A 1109 -14.92 -20.98 -8.08
C ASP A 1109 -14.97 -20.07 -9.31
N TRP A 1110 -15.02 -18.76 -9.10
CA TRP A 1110 -14.95 -17.73 -10.15
C TRP A 1110 -13.75 -17.91 -11.11
N LYS A 1111 -12.65 -18.53 -10.66
CA LYS A 1111 -11.48 -18.81 -11.49
C LYS A 1111 -11.81 -19.72 -12.67
N LEU A 1112 -12.83 -20.57 -12.53
CA LEU A 1112 -13.29 -21.46 -13.60
C LEU A 1112 -14.11 -20.69 -14.64
N ASP A 1113 -14.86 -19.67 -14.22
CA ASP A 1113 -15.53 -18.75 -15.15
C ASP A 1113 -14.51 -17.89 -15.89
N ALA A 1114 -13.53 -17.35 -15.18
CA ALA A 1114 -12.42 -16.63 -15.79
C ALA A 1114 -11.65 -17.49 -16.80
N ALA A 1115 -11.34 -18.74 -16.45
CA ALA A 1115 -10.66 -19.67 -17.35
C ALA A 1115 -11.47 -19.96 -18.63
N LEU A 1116 -12.79 -20.14 -18.49
CA LEU A 1116 -13.69 -20.35 -19.62
C LEU A 1116 -13.71 -19.12 -20.56
N GLY A 1117 -13.94 -17.93 -20.00
CA GLY A 1117 -13.98 -16.69 -20.78
C GLY A 1117 -12.64 -16.37 -21.45
N MET A 1118 -11.52 -16.60 -20.76
CA MET A 1118 -10.18 -16.45 -21.34
C MET A 1118 -9.93 -17.43 -22.48
N ALA A 1119 -10.37 -18.68 -22.34
CA ALA A 1119 -10.22 -19.68 -23.38
C ALA A 1119 -11.05 -19.34 -24.63
N GLU A 1120 -12.25 -18.81 -24.47
CA GLU A 1120 -13.07 -18.33 -25.59
C GLU A 1120 -12.40 -17.17 -26.33
N ARG A 1121 -11.91 -16.17 -25.58
CA ARG A 1121 -11.17 -15.06 -26.17
C ARG A 1121 -9.90 -15.53 -26.89
N ALA A 1122 -9.17 -16.48 -26.30
CA ALA A 1122 -7.99 -17.06 -26.95
C ALA A 1122 -8.36 -17.85 -28.21
N ALA A 1123 -9.51 -18.53 -28.21
CA ALA A 1123 -10.00 -19.27 -29.38
C ALA A 1123 -10.38 -18.33 -30.53
N GLY A 1124 -11.05 -17.20 -30.25
CA GLY A 1124 -11.32 -16.17 -31.27
C GLY A 1124 -10.04 -15.62 -31.92
N ARG A 1125 -8.99 -15.37 -31.11
CA ARG A 1125 -7.67 -14.96 -31.61
C ARG A 1125 -6.98 -16.03 -32.47
N MET A 1126 -7.25 -17.32 -32.24
CA MET A 1126 -6.70 -18.39 -33.09
C MET A 1126 -7.34 -18.42 -34.49
N GLU A 1127 -8.63 -18.07 -34.60
CA GLU A 1127 -9.35 -18.04 -35.89
C GLU A 1127 -9.03 -16.80 -36.73
N GLY A 1128 -8.59 -15.70 -36.09
CA GLY A 1128 -8.20 -14.48 -36.79
C GLY A 1128 -9.28 -13.40 -36.84
N ASP A 1129 -10.24 -13.43 -35.90
CA ASP A 1129 -11.13 -12.28 -35.69
C ASP A 1129 -10.30 -11.08 -35.17
N HIS A 1130 -10.40 -9.96 -35.91
CA HIS A 1130 -9.74 -8.69 -35.65
C HIS A 1130 -10.31 -7.93 -34.45
#